data_AF-A0A2J8UGM5-F1
#
_entry.id   AF-A0A2J8UGM5-F1
#
_cell.length_a   1.000
_cell.length_b   1.000
_cell.length_c   1.000
_cell.angle_alpha   90.00
_cell.angle_beta   90.00
_cell.angle_gamma   90.00
#
_symmetry.space_group_name_H-M   'P 1'
#
loop_
_entity.id
_entity.type
_entity.pdbx_description
1 polymer ?
#
loop_
_entity_poly.entity_id
_entity_poly.type
_entity_poly.pdbx_seq_one_letter_code
_entity_poly.pdbx_strand_id
1 'polypeptide(L)'
;MSAEAADREAATSSRPCTPPQTCWFEFLLEESLLEKHLRKPCPDPAPVQLIVQFLEQASKPSVNEQNQVQPPPDNKRNRILKLLALKVAAHLKWDLDILEKSLSVPVLNMLLNELLCISKVPPGTKHVDMDLATLPPTTAMAVLLYNRWAIRTIVQSSFPVKQAKPGPPQLSVMNQMQQEKELTENILKVLKEQAADSILVLEAALKLNKDLYVHTMRTLDLLAMEPGMVNGETESSTAGLKVKTEEMQCQVCYDLGAAYFQQGSTNSAVYENAREKFFRTKELIAEIGSLSLHCTIDEKRLAGYCQACDVLVPSSDSTSQQLTPYSQVHICLRSGNYQEVIQIFIEDNLTLSLPVQFRQSVLRELFQKAQQGNEALDEICFKVCACNTVRDILEGRTISVQFNQLFLRPNKEKIDFLLEVCSRSVNLEKASESLKGNMAAFLKNVCLGLEDLQYVFMISSHELFITLLKDEERKLLVDQMRKRSPRVNLCIKPVTSFYDIPASASVNIGQLEHQLILSVDPWRIRQILIELHGMTSERQFWTVSNKWEVPSVYSGVILGIKDNLTRDLVYILMAKGLHCSTVKDFSHAKQLFAACLELVTEFSPKLRQVMLNEMLLLDIHTHEAGTGQAGERPPSDLISRVRGYLEMRLPDIPLRQVIAEECVAFMLNWRENEYLTLQVPAFLLQSNPYVKLGQLLAATCKELPGPKESRRTAKDLWEVVVQICSVSSQHKRGNDGRVSLIKQRESTLGIMYRYVLE
;
A
#
# COMPACT_ATOMS: atom_id res chain seq x y z
N MET A 1 -55.70 38.09 -42.41
CA MET A 1 -55.76 38.88 -41.16
C MET A 1 -56.09 37.91 -40.06
N SER A 2 -55.11 37.62 -39.22
CA SER A 2 -55.10 36.48 -38.29
C SER A 2 -55.43 36.95 -36.88
N ALA A 3 -55.96 36.05 -36.05
CA ALA A 3 -56.57 36.31 -34.73
C ALA A 3 -55.68 37.04 -33.70
N GLU A 4 -54.39 37.24 -33.95
CA GLU A 4 -53.47 38.00 -33.08
C GLU A 4 -53.71 39.53 -33.08
N ALA A 5 -54.43 40.07 -34.07
CA ALA A 5 -54.72 41.51 -34.09
C ALA A 5 -55.82 41.91 -33.08
N ALA A 6 -56.71 40.99 -32.69
CA ALA A 6 -57.85 41.27 -31.83
C ALA A 6 -57.51 41.29 -30.33
N ASP A 7 -56.48 40.55 -29.90
CA ASP A 7 -56.07 40.50 -28.49
C ASP A 7 -55.27 41.73 -28.03
N ARG A 8 -54.86 42.62 -28.95
CA ARG A 8 -54.08 43.83 -28.62
C ARG A 8 -54.91 45.01 -28.11
N GLU A 9 -56.24 45.02 -28.28
CA GLU A 9 -57.07 46.13 -27.77
C GLU A 9 -57.50 45.94 -26.30
N ALA A 10 -57.45 44.71 -25.76
CA ALA A 10 -57.92 44.42 -24.39
C ALA A 10 -56.86 44.60 -23.28
N ALA A 11 -55.60 44.91 -23.61
CA ALA A 11 -54.48 44.96 -22.66
C ALA A 11 -53.87 46.37 -22.47
N THR A 12 -54.68 47.43 -22.59
CA THR A 12 -54.23 48.83 -22.44
C THR A 12 -54.39 49.40 -21.02
N SER A 13 -54.38 48.56 -19.98
CA SER A 13 -54.26 49.08 -18.61
C SER A 13 -53.24 48.29 -17.78
N SER A 14 -52.24 49.02 -17.29
CA SER A 14 -51.23 48.64 -16.29
C SER A 14 -50.05 47.73 -16.74
N ARG A 15 -49.01 48.34 -17.34
CA ARG A 15 -47.58 47.98 -17.16
C ARG A 15 -46.68 49.07 -17.78
N PRO A 16 -45.47 49.33 -17.26
CA PRO A 16 -44.50 50.20 -17.94
C PRO A 16 -44.17 49.60 -19.29
N CYS A 17 -44.31 50.39 -20.36
CA CYS A 17 -44.16 49.96 -21.74
C CYS A 17 -42.69 49.63 -22.03
N THR A 18 -42.30 48.36 -21.99
CA THR A 18 -41.14 47.89 -22.76
C THR A 18 -41.45 48.09 -24.25
N PRO A 19 -40.51 48.62 -25.05
CA PRO A 19 -40.73 48.78 -26.49
C PRO A 19 -41.04 47.40 -27.12
N PRO A 20 -41.92 47.33 -28.14
CA PRO A 20 -42.27 46.07 -28.78
C PRO A 20 -41.01 45.38 -29.32
N GLN A 21 -40.85 44.10 -29.01
CA GLN A 21 -39.74 43.28 -29.46
C GLN A 21 -39.78 43.14 -30.98
N THR A 22 -38.71 43.57 -31.66
CA THR A 22 -38.58 43.47 -33.13
C THR A 22 -38.57 42.00 -33.54
N CYS A 23 -39.58 41.58 -34.30
CA CYS A 23 -39.70 40.18 -34.73
C CYS A 23 -38.76 39.86 -35.91
N TRP A 24 -38.33 38.59 -36.04
CA TRP A 24 -37.35 38.17 -37.05
C TRP A 24 -37.75 38.52 -38.50
N PHE A 25 -39.06 38.54 -38.81
CA PHE A 25 -39.55 38.84 -40.15
C PHE A 25 -39.49 40.33 -40.51
N GLU A 26 -39.42 41.23 -39.52
CA GLU A 26 -39.30 42.67 -39.76
C GLU A 26 -37.94 43.01 -40.41
N PHE A 27 -36.89 42.25 -40.08
CA PHE A 27 -35.58 42.36 -40.73
C PHE A 27 -35.55 41.91 -42.20
N LEU A 28 -36.58 41.19 -42.67
CA LEU A 28 -36.75 40.87 -44.09
C LEU A 28 -37.44 41.98 -44.87
N LEU A 29 -38.19 42.84 -44.18
CA LEU A 29 -39.00 43.90 -44.80
C LEU A 29 -38.22 45.21 -44.95
N GLU A 30 -37.30 45.51 -44.02
CA GLU A 30 -36.46 46.71 -44.07
C GLU A 30 -34.96 46.38 -44.00
N GLU A 31 -34.24 46.64 -45.10
CA GLU A 31 -32.82 46.30 -45.27
C GLU A 31 -31.88 47.02 -44.29
N SER A 32 -32.23 48.24 -43.87
CA SER A 32 -31.44 49.06 -42.93
C SER A 32 -31.70 48.78 -41.45
N LEU A 33 -32.71 47.96 -41.14
CA LEU A 33 -33.16 47.74 -39.76
C LEU A 33 -32.16 46.94 -38.93
N LEU A 34 -31.46 45.97 -39.55
CA LEU A 34 -30.50 45.12 -38.87
C LEU A 34 -29.32 45.93 -38.32
N GLU A 35 -28.74 46.83 -39.13
CA GLU A 35 -27.60 47.65 -38.68
C GLU A 35 -27.98 48.63 -37.58
N LYS A 36 -29.17 49.27 -37.70
CA LYS A 36 -29.70 50.17 -36.67
C LYS A 36 -29.97 49.42 -35.36
N HIS A 37 -30.44 48.18 -35.44
CA HIS A 37 -30.71 47.34 -34.27
C HIS A 37 -29.43 46.95 -33.55
N LEU A 38 -28.42 46.46 -34.27
CA LEU A 38 -27.16 45.98 -33.70
C LEU A 38 -26.30 47.11 -33.09
N ARG A 39 -26.51 48.37 -33.48
CA ARG A 39 -25.84 49.54 -32.87
C ARG A 39 -26.44 49.97 -31.52
N LYS A 40 -27.58 49.40 -31.09
CA LYS A 40 -28.19 49.71 -29.78
C LYS A 40 -27.33 49.14 -28.65
N PRO A 41 -27.27 49.79 -27.47
CA PRO A 41 -26.46 49.32 -26.34
C PRO A 41 -26.94 47.99 -25.73
N CYS A 42 -28.22 47.63 -25.92
CA CYS A 42 -28.81 46.35 -25.52
C CYS A 42 -29.88 45.96 -26.56
N PRO A 43 -29.51 45.35 -27.70
CA PRO A 43 -30.48 44.92 -28.70
C PRO A 43 -31.30 43.73 -28.17
N ASP A 44 -32.63 43.81 -28.27
CA ASP A 44 -33.57 42.72 -27.99
C ASP A 44 -34.41 42.45 -29.25
N PRO A 45 -34.27 41.29 -29.92
CA PRO A 45 -33.42 40.14 -29.54
C PRO A 45 -31.92 40.41 -29.67
N ALA A 46 -31.12 39.70 -28.87
CA ALA A 46 -29.66 39.80 -28.86
C ALA A 46 -29.04 39.29 -30.17
N PRO A 47 -27.81 39.69 -30.56
CA PRO A 47 -27.21 39.29 -31.83
C PRO A 47 -27.10 37.77 -31.99
N VAL A 48 -26.73 37.06 -30.93
CA VAL A 48 -26.66 35.59 -30.92
C VAL A 48 -28.05 34.96 -31.13
N GLN A 49 -29.08 35.50 -30.48
CA GLN A 49 -30.46 35.01 -30.64
C GLN A 49 -30.97 35.23 -32.07
N LEU A 50 -30.58 36.34 -32.71
CA LEU A 50 -30.89 36.60 -34.12
C LEU A 50 -30.24 35.56 -35.05
N ILE A 51 -28.99 35.17 -34.81
CA ILE A 51 -28.32 34.12 -35.60
C ILE A 51 -29.11 32.81 -35.51
N VAL A 52 -29.48 32.39 -34.29
CA VAL A 52 -30.27 31.17 -34.06
C VAL A 52 -31.61 31.27 -34.78
N GLN A 53 -32.35 32.36 -34.59
CA GLN A 53 -33.66 32.56 -35.21
C GLN A 53 -33.57 32.56 -36.75
N PHE A 54 -32.60 33.25 -37.35
CA PHE A 54 -32.47 33.29 -38.81
C PHE A 54 -32.10 31.93 -39.40
N LEU A 55 -31.16 31.20 -38.79
CA LEU A 55 -30.72 29.90 -39.27
C LEU A 55 -31.76 28.81 -39.03
N GLU A 56 -32.44 28.78 -37.88
CA GLU A 56 -33.54 27.84 -37.64
C GLU A 56 -34.67 28.05 -38.65
N GLN A 57 -35.05 29.31 -38.93
CA GLN A 57 -36.11 29.58 -39.89
C GLN A 57 -35.70 29.28 -41.34
N ALA A 58 -34.42 29.43 -41.69
CA ALA A 58 -33.89 29.07 -43.01
C ALA A 58 -33.74 27.54 -43.20
N SER A 59 -33.49 26.81 -42.12
CA SER A 59 -33.22 25.37 -42.13
C SER A 59 -34.43 24.50 -41.73
N LYS A 60 -35.62 25.10 -41.58
CA LYS A 60 -36.86 24.36 -41.29
C LYS A 60 -37.19 23.41 -42.43
N PRO A 61 -37.28 22.09 -42.18
CA PRO A 61 -37.66 21.13 -43.22
C PRO A 61 -39.13 21.36 -43.63
N SER A 62 -39.39 21.31 -44.93
CA SER A 62 -40.76 21.34 -45.46
C SER A 62 -41.32 19.93 -45.51
N VAL A 63 -42.59 19.78 -45.13
CA VAL A 63 -43.30 18.51 -45.22
C VAL A 63 -44.13 18.53 -46.51
N ASN A 64 -43.99 17.52 -47.37
CA ASN A 64 -44.81 17.42 -48.59
C ASN A 64 -46.26 17.02 -48.26
N GLU A 65 -47.18 17.09 -49.24
CA GLU A 65 -48.59 16.70 -49.07
C GLU A 65 -48.79 15.23 -48.63
N GLN A 66 -47.73 14.41 -48.67
CA GLN A 66 -47.67 13.01 -48.26
C GLN A 66 -46.97 12.80 -46.90
N ASN A 67 -46.76 13.86 -46.11
CA ASN A 67 -46.07 13.84 -44.81
C ASN A 67 -44.60 13.37 -44.83
N GLN A 68 -43.93 13.41 -45.99
CA GLN A 68 -42.50 13.13 -46.10
C GLN A 68 -41.69 14.40 -45.90
N VAL A 69 -40.62 14.29 -45.09
CA VAL A 69 -39.69 15.37 -44.78
C VAL A 69 -38.79 15.62 -45.99
N GLN A 70 -38.90 16.80 -46.60
CA GLN A 70 -38.02 17.25 -47.68
C GLN A 70 -36.89 18.15 -47.12
N PRO A 71 -35.70 18.15 -47.75
CA PRO A 71 -34.64 19.08 -47.37
C PRO A 71 -35.13 20.54 -47.52
N PRO A 72 -34.57 21.49 -46.74
CA PRO A 72 -35.01 22.88 -46.78
C PRO A 72 -34.94 23.45 -48.20
N PRO A 73 -35.99 24.13 -48.70
CA PRO A 73 -35.99 24.69 -50.05
C PRO A 73 -34.98 25.83 -50.17
N ASP A 74 -34.10 25.80 -51.17
CA ASP A 74 -33.18 26.91 -51.48
C ASP A 74 -33.92 28.04 -52.22
N ASN A 75 -34.75 28.77 -51.48
CA ASN A 75 -35.52 29.90 -52.01
C ASN A 75 -34.87 31.25 -51.65
N LYS A 76 -35.28 32.32 -52.36
CA LYS A 76 -34.78 33.69 -52.12
C LYS A 76 -34.89 34.11 -50.65
N ARG A 77 -35.97 33.72 -49.97
CA ARG A 77 -36.18 33.99 -48.53
C ARG A 77 -35.09 33.36 -47.66
N ASN A 78 -34.77 32.09 -47.86
CA ASN A 78 -33.79 31.36 -47.07
C ASN A 78 -32.38 31.88 -47.32
N ARG A 79 -32.04 32.26 -48.56
CA ARG A 79 -30.78 32.93 -48.89
C ARG A 79 -30.62 34.26 -48.14
N ILE A 80 -31.68 35.08 -48.09
CA ILE A 80 -31.66 36.35 -47.35
C ILE A 80 -31.53 36.11 -45.84
N LEU A 81 -32.26 35.15 -45.26
CA LEU A 81 -32.15 34.82 -43.83
C LEU A 81 -30.73 34.37 -43.45
N LYS A 82 -30.12 33.51 -44.26
CA LYS A 82 -28.74 33.07 -44.09
C LYS A 82 -27.74 34.23 -44.19
N LEU A 83 -27.93 35.12 -45.17
CA LEU A 83 -27.12 36.33 -45.30
C LEU A 83 -27.25 37.25 -44.07
N LEU A 84 -28.46 37.43 -43.53
CA LEU A 84 -28.68 38.19 -42.30
C LEU A 84 -27.94 37.57 -41.11
N ALA A 85 -27.93 36.23 -40.99
CA ALA A 85 -27.16 35.54 -39.95
C ALA A 85 -25.65 35.82 -40.07
N LEU A 86 -25.10 35.79 -41.30
CA LEU A 86 -23.69 36.12 -41.55
C LEU A 86 -23.37 37.60 -41.27
N LYS A 87 -24.28 38.53 -41.56
CA LYS A 87 -24.13 39.95 -41.20
C LYS A 87 -24.06 40.14 -39.69
N VAL A 88 -24.89 39.42 -38.94
CA VAL A 88 -24.85 39.44 -37.47
C VAL A 88 -23.53 38.84 -36.95
N ALA A 89 -23.04 37.74 -37.54
CA ALA A 89 -21.73 37.17 -37.19
C ALA A 89 -20.57 38.14 -37.51
N ALA A 90 -20.66 38.88 -38.62
CA ALA A 90 -19.72 39.94 -38.99
C ALA A 90 -19.76 41.12 -37.99
N HIS A 91 -20.92 41.43 -37.39
CA HIS A 91 -21.01 42.39 -36.28
C HIS A 91 -20.17 41.96 -35.08
N LEU A 92 -20.26 40.67 -34.75
CA LEU A 92 -19.49 40.01 -33.69
C LEU A 92 -18.03 39.77 -34.07
N LYS A 93 -17.58 40.31 -35.22
CA LYS A 93 -16.20 40.25 -35.70
C LYS A 93 -15.67 38.82 -35.92
N TRP A 94 -16.54 37.84 -36.06
CA TRP A 94 -16.18 36.43 -36.18
C TRP A 94 -15.33 35.91 -35.00
N ASP A 95 -15.55 36.47 -33.82
CA ASP A 95 -14.90 36.01 -32.59
C ASP A 95 -15.42 34.61 -32.22
N LEU A 96 -14.55 33.60 -32.37
CA LEU A 96 -14.87 32.21 -32.06
C LEU A 96 -15.16 31.99 -30.57
N ASP A 97 -14.57 32.77 -29.65
CA ASP A 97 -14.86 32.63 -28.21
C ASP A 97 -16.29 33.06 -27.89
N ILE A 98 -16.79 34.10 -28.57
CA ILE A 98 -18.17 34.55 -28.43
C ILE A 98 -19.11 33.52 -29.09
N LEU A 99 -18.81 33.09 -30.32
CA LEU A 99 -19.67 32.19 -31.08
C LEU A 99 -19.77 30.80 -30.44
N GLU A 100 -18.66 30.19 -30.00
CA GLU A 100 -18.63 28.86 -29.36
C GLU A 100 -19.33 28.83 -28.00
N LYS A 101 -19.24 29.91 -27.21
CA LYS A 101 -19.92 29.98 -25.89
C LYS A 101 -21.42 30.22 -26.00
N SER A 102 -21.86 30.82 -27.10
CA SER A 102 -23.21 31.37 -27.22
C SER A 102 -24.11 30.63 -28.22
N LEU A 103 -23.55 29.89 -29.16
CA LEU A 103 -24.27 29.06 -30.14
C LEU A 103 -24.01 27.58 -29.89
N SER A 104 -24.99 26.72 -30.21
CA SER A 104 -24.77 25.27 -30.20
C SER A 104 -23.95 24.82 -31.41
N VAL A 105 -23.25 23.69 -31.27
CA VAL A 105 -22.37 23.11 -32.32
C VAL A 105 -23.10 22.99 -33.67
N PRO A 106 -24.37 22.53 -33.75
CA PRO A 106 -25.07 22.47 -35.02
C PRO A 106 -25.34 23.83 -35.66
N VAL A 107 -25.70 24.84 -34.86
CA VAL A 107 -25.98 26.20 -35.36
C VAL A 107 -24.69 26.85 -35.87
N LEU A 108 -23.58 26.68 -35.15
CA LEU A 108 -22.29 27.21 -35.56
C LEU A 108 -21.76 26.49 -36.82
N ASN A 109 -21.96 25.17 -36.93
CA ASN A 109 -21.65 24.42 -38.14
C ASN A 109 -22.45 24.94 -39.35
N MET A 110 -23.75 25.21 -39.19
CA MET A 110 -24.58 25.80 -40.26
C MET A 110 -24.05 27.18 -40.69
N LEU A 111 -23.72 28.04 -39.72
CA LEU A 111 -23.21 29.39 -39.97
C LEU A 111 -21.89 29.38 -40.74
N LEU A 112 -20.93 28.53 -40.33
CA LEU A 112 -19.61 28.46 -40.96
C LEU A 112 -19.65 27.79 -42.33
N ASN A 113 -20.50 26.78 -42.55
CA ASN A 113 -20.70 26.22 -43.88
C ASN A 113 -21.27 27.26 -44.84
N GLU A 114 -22.20 28.10 -44.38
CA GLU A 114 -22.72 29.19 -45.20
C GLU A 114 -21.66 30.26 -45.49
N LEU A 115 -20.77 30.56 -44.54
CA LEU A 115 -19.61 31.44 -44.78
C LEU A 115 -18.71 30.90 -45.90
N LEU A 116 -18.46 29.59 -45.93
CA LEU A 116 -17.70 28.94 -47.01
C LEU A 116 -18.43 29.06 -48.36
N CYS A 117 -19.75 28.86 -48.38
CA CYS A 117 -20.58 29.02 -49.57
C CYS A 117 -20.52 30.45 -50.13
N ILE A 118 -20.71 31.48 -49.31
CA ILE A 118 -20.65 32.89 -49.75
C ILE A 118 -19.23 33.28 -50.18
N SER A 119 -18.21 32.66 -49.58
CA SER A 119 -16.80 32.88 -49.96
C SER A 119 -16.38 32.13 -51.24
N LYS A 120 -17.34 31.52 -51.96
CA LYS A 120 -17.15 30.76 -53.21
C LYS A 120 -16.18 29.57 -53.07
N VAL A 121 -16.14 28.92 -51.90
CA VAL A 121 -15.38 27.67 -51.72
C VAL A 121 -16.12 26.54 -52.46
N PRO A 122 -15.48 25.79 -53.38
CA PRO A 122 -16.15 24.74 -54.13
C PRO A 122 -16.74 23.65 -53.22
N PRO A 123 -18.03 23.30 -53.38
CA PRO A 123 -18.65 22.27 -52.57
C PRO A 123 -18.03 20.89 -52.85
N GLY A 124 -17.66 20.16 -51.79
CA GLY A 124 -17.12 18.80 -51.88
C GLY A 124 -15.61 18.69 -52.09
N THR A 125 -14.89 19.82 -52.25
CA THR A 125 -13.42 19.84 -52.27
C THR A 125 -12.87 19.80 -50.85
N LYS A 126 -11.86 18.97 -50.59
CA LYS A 126 -11.17 18.97 -49.29
C LYS A 126 -10.35 20.24 -49.15
N HIS A 127 -10.40 20.87 -47.97
CA HIS A 127 -9.66 22.11 -47.71
C HIS A 127 -8.13 21.94 -47.82
N VAL A 128 -7.60 20.73 -47.58
CA VAL A 128 -6.17 20.40 -47.75
C VAL A 128 -5.67 20.49 -49.19
N ASP A 129 -6.56 20.29 -50.17
CA ASP A 129 -6.19 20.32 -51.59
C ASP A 129 -6.17 21.75 -52.15
N MET A 130 -6.57 22.74 -51.34
CA MET A 130 -6.60 24.16 -51.73
C MET A 130 -5.31 24.86 -51.33
N ASP A 131 -4.67 25.58 -52.27
CA ASP A 131 -3.51 26.41 -51.95
C ASP A 131 -3.93 27.77 -51.36
N LEU A 132 -3.81 27.91 -50.04
CA LEU A 132 -4.15 29.15 -49.30
C LEU A 132 -3.37 30.38 -49.80
N ALA A 133 -2.19 30.21 -50.41
CA ALA A 133 -1.38 31.31 -50.91
C ALA A 133 -2.01 31.97 -52.15
N THR A 134 -2.61 31.18 -53.05
CA THR A 134 -3.27 31.66 -54.27
C THR A 134 -4.71 32.10 -54.08
N LEU A 135 -5.36 31.71 -52.98
CA LEU A 135 -6.75 32.12 -52.69
C LEU A 135 -6.86 33.62 -52.35
N PRO A 136 -8.02 34.24 -52.66
CA PRO A 136 -8.39 35.56 -52.14
C PRO A 136 -8.28 35.60 -50.61
N PRO A 137 -7.83 36.72 -50.02
CA PRO A 137 -7.56 36.77 -48.58
C PRO A 137 -8.82 36.59 -47.72
N THR A 138 -10.00 36.94 -48.24
CA THR A 138 -11.30 36.71 -47.58
C THR A 138 -11.74 35.25 -47.63
N THR A 139 -11.53 34.57 -48.77
CA THR A 139 -11.77 33.13 -48.92
C THR A 139 -10.80 32.30 -48.08
N ALA A 140 -9.51 32.65 -48.08
CA ALA A 140 -8.52 32.02 -47.22
C ALA A 140 -8.90 32.16 -45.73
N MET A 141 -9.36 33.34 -45.30
CA MET A 141 -9.81 33.56 -43.94
C MET A 141 -11.06 32.74 -43.57
N ALA A 142 -12.02 32.58 -44.48
CA ALA A 142 -13.19 31.73 -44.26
C ALA A 142 -12.80 30.25 -44.06
N VAL A 143 -11.88 29.74 -44.90
CA VAL A 143 -11.34 28.38 -44.74
C VAL A 143 -10.61 28.22 -43.41
N LEU A 144 -9.84 29.23 -42.99
CA LEU A 144 -9.15 29.21 -41.70
C LEU A 144 -10.11 29.24 -40.51
N LEU A 145 -11.13 30.10 -40.54
CA LEU A 145 -12.13 30.17 -39.47
C LEU A 145 -12.85 28.83 -39.28
N TYR A 146 -13.23 28.16 -40.37
CA TYR A 146 -13.84 26.83 -40.30
C TYR A 146 -12.90 25.79 -39.69
N ASN A 147 -11.65 25.69 -40.17
CA ASN A 147 -10.71 24.67 -39.67
C ASN A 147 -10.26 24.95 -38.23
N ARG A 148 -10.14 26.22 -37.82
CA ARG A 148 -9.89 26.59 -36.42
C ARG A 148 -11.06 26.17 -35.53
N TRP A 149 -12.29 26.51 -35.91
CA TRP A 149 -13.49 26.08 -35.18
C TRP A 149 -13.59 24.55 -35.09
N ALA A 150 -13.31 23.83 -36.17
CA ALA A 150 -13.36 22.38 -36.20
C ALA A 150 -12.42 21.77 -35.14
N ILE A 151 -11.15 22.20 -35.12
CA ILE A 151 -10.15 21.73 -34.15
C ILE A 151 -10.51 22.15 -32.72
N ARG A 152 -10.92 23.40 -32.51
CA ARG A 152 -11.34 23.90 -31.19
C ARG A 152 -12.53 23.12 -30.65
N THR A 153 -13.51 22.81 -31.49
CA THR A 153 -14.69 22.04 -31.12
C THR A 153 -14.33 20.61 -30.76
N ILE A 154 -13.42 19.97 -31.49
CA ILE A 154 -12.90 18.63 -31.17
C ILE A 154 -12.21 18.65 -29.79
N VAL A 155 -11.32 19.61 -29.56
CA VAL A 155 -10.59 19.76 -28.30
C VAL A 155 -11.57 20.06 -27.15
N GLN A 156 -12.52 20.97 -27.34
CA GLN A 156 -13.53 21.31 -26.34
C GLN A 156 -14.42 20.12 -25.97
N SER A 157 -14.81 19.30 -26.95
CA SER A 157 -15.61 18.09 -26.74
C SER A 157 -14.90 17.02 -25.90
N SER A 158 -13.56 17.10 -25.76
CA SER A 158 -12.78 16.18 -24.94
C SER A 158 -12.75 16.55 -23.45
N PHE A 159 -13.15 17.77 -23.07
CA PHE A 159 -13.19 18.16 -21.65
C PHE A 159 -14.45 17.67 -20.96
N PRO A 160 -14.34 17.14 -19.72
CA PRO A 160 -15.49 16.73 -18.93
C PRO A 160 -16.20 17.96 -18.33
N VAL A 161 -16.97 18.69 -19.14
CA VAL A 161 -17.76 19.84 -18.69
C VAL A 161 -19.04 19.35 -18.03
N LYS A 162 -19.30 19.80 -16.80
CA LYS A 162 -20.54 19.48 -16.07
C LYS A 162 -21.74 20.04 -16.81
N GLN A 163 -22.60 19.17 -17.33
CA GLN A 163 -23.83 19.58 -17.99
C GLN A 163 -24.82 20.19 -16.98
N ALA A 164 -25.55 21.22 -17.41
CA ALA A 164 -26.63 21.78 -16.62
C ALA A 164 -27.71 20.70 -16.42
N LYS A 165 -28.14 20.48 -15.17
CA LYS A 165 -29.22 19.53 -14.88
C LYS A 165 -30.50 20.06 -15.55
N PRO A 166 -31.15 19.30 -16.45
CA PRO A 166 -32.41 19.75 -17.03
C PRO A 166 -33.47 19.89 -15.92
N GLY A 167 -34.28 20.94 -16.01
CA GLY A 167 -35.47 21.12 -15.18
C GLY A 167 -36.53 20.05 -15.45
N PRO A 168 -37.69 20.09 -14.76
CA PRO A 168 -38.73 19.07 -14.88
C PRO A 168 -39.17 18.87 -16.35
N PRO A 169 -39.29 17.61 -16.82
CA PRO A 169 -39.39 17.31 -18.24
C PRO A 169 -40.79 17.65 -18.78
N GLN A 170 -40.85 18.56 -19.75
CA GLN A 170 -41.92 18.57 -20.74
C GLN A 170 -41.48 17.69 -21.93
N LEU A 171 -42.33 16.75 -22.35
CA LEU A 171 -42.03 15.75 -23.39
C LEU A 171 -41.54 16.35 -24.72
N SER A 172 -42.02 17.55 -25.10
CA SER A 172 -41.59 18.26 -26.31
C SER A 172 -40.14 18.76 -26.24
N VAL A 173 -39.73 19.27 -25.07
CA VAL A 173 -38.38 19.82 -24.82
C VAL A 173 -37.34 18.70 -24.73
N MET A 174 -37.73 17.52 -24.22
CA MET A 174 -36.85 16.35 -24.11
C MET A 174 -36.48 15.78 -25.48
N ASN A 175 -37.45 15.67 -26.40
CA ASN A 175 -37.20 15.19 -27.76
C ASN A 175 -36.29 16.14 -28.57
N GLN A 176 -36.47 17.46 -28.42
CA GLN A 176 -35.61 18.46 -29.07
C GLN A 176 -34.18 18.42 -28.53
N MET A 177 -34.01 18.31 -27.21
CA MET A 177 -32.68 18.21 -26.58
C MET A 177 -31.94 16.93 -26.99
N GLN A 178 -32.67 15.80 -27.12
CA GLN A 178 -32.08 14.55 -27.58
C GLN A 178 -31.67 14.61 -29.05
N GLN A 179 -32.52 15.19 -29.92
CA GLN A 179 -32.21 15.37 -31.33
C GLN A 179 -31.01 16.30 -31.55
N GLU A 180 -30.90 17.38 -30.79
CA GLU A 180 -29.75 18.30 -30.85
C GLU A 180 -28.45 17.62 -30.38
N LYS A 181 -28.54 16.75 -29.37
CA LYS A 181 -27.41 15.95 -28.90
C LYS A 181 -26.93 14.96 -29.95
N GLU A 182 -27.84 14.21 -30.58
CA GLU A 182 -27.52 13.29 -31.68
C GLU A 182 -26.89 14.02 -32.87
N LEU A 183 -27.42 15.19 -33.24
CA LEU A 183 -26.86 16.03 -34.29
C LEU A 183 -25.44 16.52 -33.94
N THR A 184 -25.22 16.92 -32.69
CA THR A 184 -23.91 17.32 -32.20
C THR A 184 -22.90 16.17 -32.26
N GLU A 185 -23.29 14.96 -31.84
CA GLU A 185 -22.42 13.77 -31.90
C GLU A 185 -22.08 13.39 -33.34
N ASN A 186 -23.03 13.46 -34.26
CA ASN A 186 -22.80 13.21 -35.69
C ASN A 186 -21.81 14.21 -36.30
N ILE A 187 -21.97 15.51 -36.00
CA ILE A 187 -21.03 16.55 -36.45
C ILE A 187 -19.64 16.29 -35.86
N LEU A 188 -19.53 16.02 -34.57
CA LEU A 188 -18.25 15.72 -33.92
C LEU A 188 -17.55 14.51 -34.53
N LYS A 189 -18.29 13.49 -34.96
CA LYS A 189 -17.72 12.34 -35.67
C LYS A 189 -17.08 12.76 -36.99
N VAL A 190 -17.80 13.55 -37.81
CA VAL A 190 -17.28 14.08 -39.08
C VAL A 190 -16.06 14.96 -38.86
N LEU A 191 -16.09 15.86 -37.87
CA LEU A 191 -14.97 16.73 -37.55
C LEU A 191 -13.73 15.92 -37.12
N LYS A 192 -13.90 14.86 -36.32
CA LYS A 192 -12.80 13.96 -35.92
C LYS A 192 -12.19 13.22 -37.10
N GLU A 193 -13.00 12.78 -38.07
CA GLU A 193 -12.52 12.14 -39.31
C GLU A 193 -11.72 13.13 -40.18
N GLN A 194 -12.07 14.43 -40.13
CA GLN A 194 -11.40 15.50 -40.87
C GLN A 194 -10.25 16.18 -40.08
N ALA A 195 -9.98 15.77 -38.84
CA ALA A 195 -9.07 16.48 -37.95
C ALA A 195 -7.63 16.59 -38.49
N ALA A 196 -7.12 15.53 -39.11
CA ALA A 196 -5.79 15.53 -39.71
C ALA A 196 -5.69 16.51 -40.89
N ASP A 197 -6.73 16.55 -41.73
CA ASP A 197 -6.82 17.48 -42.86
C ASP A 197 -6.87 18.94 -42.33
N SER A 198 -7.68 19.21 -41.30
CA SER A 198 -7.74 20.54 -40.68
C SER A 198 -6.42 20.97 -40.04
N ILE A 199 -5.66 20.07 -39.41
CA ILE A 199 -4.33 20.37 -38.85
C ILE A 199 -3.36 20.79 -39.95
N LEU A 200 -3.31 20.05 -41.07
CA LEU A 200 -2.44 20.39 -42.20
C LEU A 200 -2.78 21.74 -42.83
N VAL A 201 -4.06 22.09 -42.94
CA VAL A 201 -4.51 23.40 -43.42
C VAL A 201 -4.04 24.51 -42.47
N LEU A 202 -4.14 24.31 -41.17
CA LEU A 202 -3.69 25.28 -40.16
C LEU A 202 -2.15 25.41 -40.14
N GLU A 203 -1.41 24.32 -40.33
CA GLU A 203 0.05 24.37 -40.50
C GLU A 203 0.45 25.13 -41.78
N ALA A 204 -0.28 24.95 -42.88
CA ALA A 204 -0.08 25.72 -44.10
C ALA A 204 -0.36 27.22 -43.89
N ALA A 205 -1.34 27.55 -43.04
CA ALA A 205 -1.67 28.92 -42.67
C ALA A 205 -0.51 29.66 -41.98
N LEU A 206 0.25 28.95 -41.13
CA LEU A 206 1.42 29.53 -40.45
C LEU A 206 2.51 29.99 -41.41
N LYS A 207 2.55 29.45 -42.63
CA LYS A 207 3.52 29.81 -43.68
C LYS A 207 3.10 31.04 -44.50
N LEU A 208 1.90 31.57 -44.28
CA LEU A 208 1.41 32.75 -44.99
C LEU A 208 2.06 34.01 -44.42
N ASN A 209 2.68 34.81 -45.29
CA ASN A 209 3.27 36.11 -44.97
C ASN A 209 2.40 37.27 -45.50
N LYS A 210 1.08 37.07 -45.58
CA LYS A 210 0.13 38.07 -46.08
C LYS A 210 -0.96 38.32 -45.05
N ASP A 211 -1.31 39.59 -44.87
CA ASP A 211 -2.45 39.97 -44.04
C ASP A 211 -3.75 39.47 -44.67
N LEU A 212 -4.65 38.99 -43.81
CA LEU A 212 -5.94 38.44 -44.22
C LEU A 212 -7.07 39.40 -43.88
N TYR A 213 -8.21 39.21 -44.53
CA TYR A 213 -9.38 40.08 -44.36
C TYR A 213 -10.59 39.23 -44.00
N VAL A 214 -11.31 39.65 -42.97
CA VAL A 214 -12.56 39.02 -42.54
C VAL A 214 -13.75 39.75 -43.16
N HIS A 215 -14.81 39.03 -43.53
CA HIS A 215 -16.02 39.63 -44.10
C HIS A 215 -16.71 40.55 -43.09
N THR A 216 -17.03 41.77 -43.54
CA THR A 216 -17.86 42.75 -42.81
C THR A 216 -19.28 42.75 -43.38
N MET A 217 -20.24 43.41 -42.71
CA MET A 217 -21.60 43.57 -43.26
C MET A 217 -21.57 44.13 -44.68
N ARG A 218 -20.70 45.12 -44.93
CA ARG A 218 -20.53 45.76 -46.23
C ARG A 218 -19.98 44.81 -47.29
N THR A 219 -19.02 43.95 -46.97
CA THR A 219 -18.49 43.00 -47.96
C THR A 219 -19.50 41.89 -48.27
N LEU A 220 -20.30 41.47 -47.29
CA LEU A 220 -21.38 40.50 -47.49
C LEU A 220 -22.49 41.05 -48.38
N ASP A 221 -22.83 42.33 -48.26
CA ASP A 221 -23.79 42.98 -49.16
C ASP A 221 -23.33 43.01 -50.61
N LEU A 222 -22.05 43.31 -50.83
CA LEU A 222 -21.46 43.33 -52.17
C LEU A 222 -21.40 41.94 -52.82
N LEU A 223 -21.23 40.88 -52.02
CA LEU A 223 -21.21 39.49 -52.49
C LEU A 223 -22.61 38.92 -52.75
N ALA A 224 -23.65 39.52 -52.17
CA ALA A 224 -25.04 39.12 -52.34
C ALA A 224 -25.71 39.73 -53.59
N MET A 225 -25.06 40.69 -54.26
CA MET A 225 -25.57 41.29 -55.50
C MET A 225 -25.33 40.37 -56.72
N GLU A 226 -26.28 40.37 -57.66
CA GLU A 226 -26.19 39.56 -58.90
C GLU A 226 -24.90 39.85 -59.70
N PRO A 227 -24.30 38.84 -60.39
CA PRO A 227 -22.97 38.93 -61.01
C PRO A 227 -22.75 40.02 -62.07
N GLY A 228 -23.79 40.79 -62.43
CA GLY A 228 -23.75 41.86 -63.43
C GLY A 228 -23.75 43.29 -62.88
N MET A 229 -23.82 43.51 -61.56
CA MET A 229 -23.91 44.86 -60.95
C MET A 229 -22.65 45.31 -60.17
N VAL A 230 -21.57 44.53 -60.20
CA VAL A 230 -20.42 44.72 -59.32
C VAL A 230 -19.17 45.11 -60.11
N ASN A 231 -18.58 46.27 -59.79
CA ASN A 231 -17.43 46.84 -60.49
C ASN A 231 -16.10 46.14 -60.14
N GLY A 232 -15.97 44.81 -60.27
CA GLY A 232 -14.70 44.09 -60.09
C GLY A 232 -13.99 44.21 -58.72
N GLU A 233 -14.49 45.01 -57.77
CA GLU A 233 -13.92 45.28 -56.45
C GLU A 233 -14.11 44.13 -55.44
N THR A 234 -14.80 43.05 -55.84
CA THR A 234 -15.25 41.97 -54.94
C THR A 234 -14.30 40.78 -54.82
N GLU A 235 -13.38 40.55 -55.77
CA GLU A 235 -12.53 39.34 -55.76
C GLU A 235 -11.14 39.57 -55.16
N SER A 236 -10.69 40.83 -55.06
CA SER A 236 -9.41 41.25 -54.45
C SER A 236 -9.58 42.04 -53.15
N SER A 237 -10.78 42.02 -52.56
CA SER A 237 -11.24 43.07 -51.64
C SER A 237 -10.44 43.16 -50.33
N THR A 238 -9.61 44.21 -50.23
CA THR A 238 -9.06 44.75 -48.99
C THR A 238 -10.12 45.52 -48.16
N ALA A 239 -11.40 45.49 -48.59
CA ALA A 239 -12.52 46.17 -47.91
C ALA A 239 -13.06 45.40 -46.69
N GLY A 240 -12.56 44.19 -46.44
CA GLY A 240 -12.84 43.45 -45.21
C GLY A 240 -12.13 44.05 -43.99
N LEU A 241 -12.41 43.51 -42.81
CA LEU A 241 -11.70 43.89 -41.59
C LEU A 241 -10.33 43.21 -41.60
N LYS A 242 -9.27 44.03 -41.61
CA LYS A 242 -7.88 43.56 -41.68
C LYS A 242 -7.47 42.86 -40.38
N VAL A 243 -7.00 41.61 -40.50
CA VAL A 243 -6.37 40.84 -39.42
C VAL A 243 -4.89 40.73 -39.72
N LYS A 244 -4.05 41.14 -38.76
CA LYS A 244 -2.61 41.07 -38.92
C LYS A 244 -2.14 39.62 -38.97
N THR A 245 -1.08 39.38 -39.75
CA THR A 245 -0.48 38.05 -39.87
C THR A 245 -0.06 37.48 -38.51
N GLU A 246 0.50 38.31 -37.62
CA GLU A 246 0.95 37.90 -36.29
C GLU A 246 -0.23 37.51 -35.37
N GLU A 247 -1.35 38.24 -35.41
CA GLU A 247 -2.57 37.92 -34.64
C GLU A 247 -3.20 36.60 -35.10
N MET A 248 -3.16 36.33 -36.40
CA MET A 248 -3.63 35.06 -36.97
C MET A 248 -2.71 33.91 -36.57
N GLN A 249 -1.40 34.06 -36.75
CA GLN A 249 -0.41 33.04 -36.37
C GLN A 249 -0.46 32.72 -34.87
N CYS A 250 -0.66 33.72 -34.02
CA CYS A 250 -0.79 33.55 -32.57
C CYS A 250 -1.97 32.64 -32.23
N GLN A 251 -3.14 32.92 -32.79
CA GLN A 251 -4.34 32.12 -32.58
C GLN A 251 -4.24 30.70 -33.16
N VAL A 252 -3.68 30.57 -34.36
CA VAL A 252 -3.48 29.27 -35.01
C VAL A 252 -2.47 28.42 -34.24
N CYS A 253 -1.38 29.00 -33.73
CA CYS A 253 -0.43 28.31 -32.87
C CYS A 253 -1.09 27.83 -31.57
N TYR A 254 -1.96 28.64 -30.95
CA TYR A 254 -2.69 28.23 -29.75
C TYR A 254 -3.63 27.05 -30.02
N ASP A 255 -4.43 27.13 -31.09
CA ASP A 255 -5.39 26.10 -31.46
C ASP A 255 -4.69 24.78 -31.87
N LEU A 256 -3.59 24.86 -32.63
CA LEU A 256 -2.74 23.72 -32.99
C LEU A 256 -2.05 23.11 -31.76
N GLY A 257 -1.51 23.93 -30.86
CA GLY A 257 -0.91 23.47 -29.61
C GLY A 257 -1.90 22.67 -28.77
N ALA A 258 -3.14 23.15 -28.66
CA ALA A 258 -4.21 22.46 -27.95
C ALA A 258 -4.59 21.12 -28.61
N ALA A 259 -4.60 21.06 -29.95
CA ALA A 259 -4.86 19.85 -30.71
C ALA A 259 -3.76 18.79 -30.52
N TYR A 260 -2.49 19.18 -30.66
CA TYR A 260 -1.36 18.28 -30.44
C TYR A 260 -1.27 17.82 -28.99
N PHE A 261 -1.56 18.70 -28.02
CA PHE A 261 -1.59 18.33 -26.62
C PHE A 261 -2.65 17.26 -26.33
N GLN A 262 -3.83 17.39 -26.93
CA GLN A 262 -4.88 16.36 -26.85
C GLN A 262 -4.43 15.04 -27.47
N GLN A 263 -3.77 15.06 -28.64
CA GLN A 263 -3.26 13.85 -29.30
C GLN A 263 -2.10 13.19 -28.56
N GLY A 264 -1.36 13.96 -27.74
CA GLY A 264 -0.23 13.48 -26.96
C GLY A 264 -0.58 12.35 -25.99
N SER A 265 -1.84 12.21 -25.57
CA SER A 265 -2.27 11.07 -24.74
C SER A 265 -2.08 9.72 -25.45
N THR A 266 -2.13 9.73 -26.78
CA THR A 266 -2.00 8.53 -27.63
C THR A 266 -0.58 8.41 -28.20
N ASN A 267 0.07 9.53 -28.52
CA ASN A 267 1.42 9.57 -29.05
C ASN A 267 2.29 10.62 -28.35
N SER A 268 3.19 10.18 -27.47
CA SER A 268 4.02 11.07 -26.65
C SER A 268 4.96 11.97 -27.45
N ALA A 269 5.34 11.61 -28.69
CA ALA A 269 6.23 12.44 -29.52
C ALA A 269 5.56 13.76 -29.95
N VAL A 270 4.23 13.79 -29.98
CA VAL A 270 3.45 14.95 -30.43
C VAL A 270 3.43 16.08 -29.38
N TYR A 271 3.82 15.79 -28.12
CA TYR A 271 3.98 16.83 -27.09
C TYR A 271 5.10 17.82 -27.42
N GLU A 272 6.11 17.44 -28.21
CA GLU A 272 7.15 18.36 -28.68
C GLU A 272 6.57 19.45 -29.59
N ASN A 273 5.74 19.03 -30.55
CA ASN A 273 5.02 19.96 -31.43
C ASN A 273 4.07 20.85 -30.64
N ALA A 274 3.34 20.29 -29.67
CA ALA A 274 2.47 21.07 -28.78
C ALA A 274 3.25 22.15 -28.02
N ARG A 275 4.41 21.78 -27.46
CA ARG A 275 5.32 22.69 -26.76
C ARG A 275 5.77 23.82 -27.69
N GLU A 276 6.31 23.50 -28.86
CA GLU A 276 6.77 24.50 -29.84
C GLU A 276 5.66 25.53 -30.13
N LYS A 277 4.42 25.07 -30.40
CA LYS A 277 3.31 25.96 -30.72
C LYS A 277 2.85 26.81 -29.54
N PHE A 278 2.80 26.28 -28.32
CA PHE A 278 2.45 27.08 -27.13
C PHE A 278 3.52 28.13 -26.79
N PHE A 279 4.80 27.78 -26.91
CA PHE A 279 5.89 28.74 -26.68
C PHE A 279 5.91 29.82 -27.75
N ARG A 280 5.71 29.47 -29.02
CA ARG A 280 5.55 30.44 -30.10
C ARG A 280 4.35 31.36 -29.86
N THR A 281 3.24 30.82 -29.33
CA THR A 281 2.08 31.62 -28.92
C THR A 281 2.45 32.64 -27.85
N LYS A 282 3.20 32.23 -26.83
CA LYS A 282 3.65 33.10 -25.73
C LYS A 282 4.56 34.24 -26.22
N GLU A 283 5.46 33.94 -27.17
CA GLU A 283 6.30 34.95 -27.83
C GLU A 283 5.46 35.96 -28.63
N LEU A 284 4.55 35.47 -29.47
CA LEU A 284 3.70 36.33 -30.30
C LEU A 284 2.76 37.22 -29.46
N ILE A 285 2.26 36.74 -28.32
CA ILE A 285 1.49 37.57 -27.38
C ILE A 285 2.32 38.75 -26.87
N ALA A 286 3.60 38.52 -26.55
CA ALA A 286 4.50 39.58 -26.09
C ALA A 286 4.81 40.60 -27.20
N GLU A 287 4.86 40.17 -28.46
CA GLU A 287 5.09 41.04 -29.63
C GLU A 287 3.86 41.87 -30.04
N ILE A 288 2.65 41.31 -29.92
CA ILE A 288 1.40 41.98 -30.33
C ILE A 288 0.99 43.10 -29.35
N GLY A 289 1.26 42.94 -28.05
CA GLY A 289 0.92 43.93 -27.01
C GLY A 289 -0.59 44.17 -26.81
N SER A 290 -0.96 45.22 -26.07
CA SER A 290 -2.35 45.53 -25.68
C SER A 290 -3.23 46.13 -26.80
N LEU A 291 -2.77 46.13 -28.06
CA LEU A 291 -3.44 46.74 -29.22
C LEU A 291 -4.17 45.72 -30.12
N SER A 292 -4.27 44.46 -29.66
CA SER A 292 -5.00 43.39 -30.35
C SER A 292 -6.50 43.71 -30.47
N LEU A 293 -7.02 43.71 -31.69
CA LEU A 293 -8.46 43.87 -31.96
C LEU A 293 -9.19 42.52 -32.16
N HIS A 294 -8.45 41.44 -32.38
CA HIS A 294 -8.96 40.13 -32.82
C HIS A 294 -8.32 38.89 -32.18
N CYS A 295 -7.28 39.04 -31.35
CA CYS A 295 -6.64 37.92 -30.66
C CYS A 295 -7.11 37.88 -29.20
N THR A 296 -7.90 36.87 -28.87
CA THR A 296 -8.36 36.54 -27.50
C THR A 296 -7.80 35.19 -27.10
N ILE A 297 -6.75 35.19 -26.27
CA ILE A 297 -6.14 33.96 -25.74
C ILE A 297 -6.21 33.99 -24.22
N ASP A 298 -6.61 32.88 -23.62
CA ASP A 298 -6.58 32.71 -22.17
C ASP A 298 -5.14 32.44 -21.69
N GLU A 299 -4.47 33.51 -21.25
CA GLU A 299 -3.10 33.46 -20.75
C GLU A 299 -2.91 32.49 -19.57
N LYS A 300 -3.93 32.33 -18.70
CA LYS A 300 -3.83 31.40 -17.55
C LYS A 300 -3.83 29.96 -18.04
N ARG A 301 -4.68 29.65 -19.01
CA ARG A 301 -4.75 28.33 -19.63
C ARG A 301 -3.50 28.02 -20.44
N LEU A 302 -2.99 28.99 -21.20
CA LEU A 302 -1.71 28.88 -21.91
C LEU A 302 -0.56 28.59 -20.94
N ALA A 303 -0.48 29.31 -19.81
CA ALA A 303 0.54 29.06 -18.80
C ALA A 303 0.47 27.63 -18.24
N GLY A 304 -0.74 27.11 -18.01
CA GLY A 304 -0.94 25.71 -17.62
C GLY A 304 -0.47 24.71 -18.67
N TYR A 305 -0.76 24.96 -19.95
CA TYR A 305 -0.27 24.12 -21.05
C TYR A 305 1.26 24.16 -21.19
N CYS A 306 1.89 25.32 -21.08
CA CYS A 306 3.36 25.44 -21.10
C CYS A 306 3.98 24.64 -19.96
N GLN A 307 3.49 24.80 -18.72
CA GLN A 307 3.97 24.04 -17.57
C GLN A 307 3.82 22.53 -17.75
N ALA A 308 2.68 22.08 -18.28
CA ALA A 308 2.45 20.68 -18.58
C ALA A 308 3.42 20.17 -19.65
N CYS A 309 3.65 20.93 -20.73
CA CYS A 309 4.56 20.56 -21.81
C CYS A 309 6.03 20.54 -21.36
N ASP A 310 6.46 21.48 -20.53
CA ASP A 310 7.83 21.48 -19.96
C ASP A 310 8.06 20.29 -19.04
N VAL A 311 7.01 19.86 -18.33
CA VAL A 311 7.08 18.60 -17.60
C VAL A 311 7.15 17.45 -18.59
N LEU A 312 6.26 17.34 -19.58
CA LEU A 312 6.13 16.16 -20.47
C LEU A 312 7.29 15.96 -21.46
N VAL A 313 7.92 17.03 -21.94
CA VAL A 313 9.02 16.99 -22.93
C VAL A 313 10.36 17.25 -22.23
N PRO A 314 11.33 16.32 -22.29
CA PRO A 314 12.66 16.58 -21.72
C PRO A 314 13.40 17.64 -22.55
N SER A 315 13.67 18.81 -21.97
CA SER A 315 14.55 19.80 -22.60
C SER A 315 16.01 19.39 -22.47
N SER A 316 16.74 19.30 -23.58
CA SER A 316 18.21 19.23 -23.58
C SER A 316 18.87 20.55 -23.17
N ASP A 317 18.15 21.67 -23.30
CA ASP A 317 18.66 23.01 -23.00
C ASP A 317 18.22 23.47 -21.60
N SER A 318 19.14 23.32 -20.65
CA SER A 318 19.02 23.69 -19.23
C SER A 318 19.23 25.18 -18.95
N THR A 319 19.01 26.06 -19.93
CA THR A 319 19.40 27.46 -19.84
C THR A 319 18.26 28.38 -20.28
N SER A 320 17.33 28.73 -19.37
CA SER A 320 16.71 30.09 -19.30
C SER A 320 15.39 30.21 -18.52
N GLN A 321 14.84 29.18 -17.86
CA GLN A 321 13.63 29.36 -17.04
C GLN A 321 13.81 28.80 -15.62
N GLN A 322 13.47 29.60 -14.60
CA GLN A 322 13.39 29.16 -13.21
C GLN A 322 12.38 28.02 -13.13
N LEU A 323 12.87 26.78 -13.13
CA LEU A 323 12.03 25.60 -12.95
C LEU A 323 11.38 25.68 -11.58
N THR A 324 10.05 25.56 -11.56
CA THR A 324 9.31 25.46 -10.30
C THR A 324 9.74 24.20 -9.53
N PRO A 325 9.69 24.21 -8.17
CA PRO A 325 9.97 23.00 -7.38
C PRO A 325 9.10 21.81 -7.81
N TYR A 326 7.88 22.08 -8.27
CA TYR A 326 6.97 21.07 -8.84
C TYR A 326 7.54 20.41 -10.10
N SER A 327 8.02 21.20 -11.07
CA SER A 327 8.63 20.67 -12.30
C SER A 327 9.94 19.93 -12.03
N GLN A 328 10.75 20.40 -11.08
CA GLN A 328 12.01 19.74 -10.72
C GLN A 328 11.76 18.33 -10.17
N VAL A 329 10.79 18.16 -9.27
CA VAL A 329 10.45 16.83 -8.73
C VAL A 329 10.05 15.85 -9.83
N HIS A 330 9.23 16.28 -10.81
CA HIS A 330 8.84 15.42 -11.93
C HIS A 330 10.02 15.03 -12.83
N ILE A 331 10.96 15.97 -13.08
CA ILE A 331 12.18 15.69 -13.84
C ILE A 331 13.04 14.65 -13.10
N CYS A 332 13.27 14.85 -11.80
CA CYS A 332 14.06 13.92 -10.97
C CYS A 332 13.44 12.52 -10.88
N LEU A 333 12.10 12.42 -10.81
CA LEU A 333 11.39 11.14 -10.79
C LEU A 333 11.53 10.35 -12.10
N ARG A 334 11.67 11.04 -13.24
CA ARG A 334 11.90 10.39 -14.54
C ARG A 334 13.35 10.05 -14.79
N SER A 335 14.27 10.91 -14.38
CA SER A 335 15.71 10.65 -14.51
C SER A 335 16.22 9.58 -13.53
N GLY A 336 15.43 9.23 -12.51
CA GLY A 336 15.82 8.29 -11.46
C GLY A 336 16.71 8.92 -10.38
N ASN A 337 16.85 10.25 -10.36
CA ASN A 337 17.65 10.99 -9.39
C ASN A 337 16.88 11.20 -8.08
N TYR A 338 16.55 10.12 -7.37
CA TYR A 338 15.70 10.20 -6.18
C TYR A 338 16.32 10.95 -4.98
N GLN A 339 17.65 11.09 -4.94
CA GLN A 339 18.34 11.87 -3.90
C GLN A 339 18.01 13.36 -4.00
N GLU A 340 17.86 13.88 -5.21
CA GLU A 340 17.51 15.28 -5.45
C GLU A 340 16.06 15.57 -5.02
N VAL A 341 15.15 14.60 -5.19
CA VAL A 341 13.78 14.67 -4.68
C VAL A 341 13.76 14.84 -3.15
N ILE A 342 14.59 14.07 -2.44
CA ILE A 342 14.69 14.15 -0.98
C ILE A 342 15.17 15.54 -0.56
N GLN A 343 16.20 16.07 -1.21
CA GLN A 343 16.72 17.41 -0.92
C GLN A 343 15.65 18.49 -1.14
N ILE A 344 14.90 18.44 -2.24
CA ILE A 344 13.80 19.37 -2.52
C ILE A 344 12.73 19.27 -1.42
N PHE A 345 12.41 18.06 -0.94
CA PHE A 345 11.39 17.89 0.11
C PHE A 345 11.86 18.42 1.47
N ILE A 346 13.15 18.29 1.79
CA ILE A 346 13.73 18.87 3.01
C ILE A 346 13.69 20.40 2.93
N GLU A 347 14.07 20.99 1.80
CA GLU A 347 13.99 22.44 1.59
C GLU A 347 12.56 22.96 1.64
N ASP A 348 11.61 22.23 1.03
CA ASP A 348 10.21 22.61 1.04
C ASP A 348 9.54 22.46 2.41
N ASN A 349 10.12 21.71 3.36
CA ASN A 349 9.65 21.72 4.75
C ASN A 349 9.77 23.11 5.40
N LEU A 350 10.67 23.97 4.90
CA LEU A 350 10.81 25.35 5.35
C LEU A 350 9.93 26.32 4.53
N THR A 351 9.88 26.17 3.21
CA THR A 351 9.21 27.13 2.32
C THR A 351 7.69 26.93 2.24
N LEU A 352 7.22 25.73 2.56
CA LEU A 352 5.81 25.35 2.49
C LEU A 352 5.15 25.52 1.12
N SER A 353 5.94 25.47 0.04
CA SER A 353 5.48 25.80 -1.32
C SER A 353 4.74 24.67 -2.04
N LEU A 354 5.07 23.40 -1.76
CA LEU A 354 4.47 22.25 -2.45
C LEU A 354 3.15 21.82 -1.80
N PRO A 355 2.12 21.48 -2.60
CA PRO A 355 0.88 20.90 -2.10
C PRO A 355 1.11 19.53 -1.44
N VAL A 356 0.48 19.30 -0.29
CA VAL A 356 0.56 18.03 0.46
C VAL A 356 0.06 16.84 -0.36
N GLN A 357 -0.97 17.05 -1.17
CA GLN A 357 -1.55 16.01 -2.04
C GLN A 357 -0.55 15.53 -3.10
N PHE A 358 0.29 16.45 -3.61
CA PHE A 358 1.34 16.11 -4.55
C PHE A 358 2.43 15.26 -3.90
N ARG A 359 2.94 15.67 -2.72
CA ARG A 359 3.91 14.88 -1.95
C ARG A 359 3.42 13.47 -1.61
N GLN A 360 2.14 13.32 -1.27
CA GLN A 360 1.50 12.03 -1.03
C GLN A 360 1.34 11.20 -2.31
N SER A 361 1.08 11.83 -3.46
CA SER A 361 1.05 11.16 -4.76
C SER A 361 2.42 10.58 -5.12
N VAL A 362 3.49 11.38 -4.96
CA VAL A 362 4.87 10.95 -5.22
C VAL A 362 5.25 9.77 -4.33
N LEU A 363 4.94 9.84 -3.03
CA LEU A 363 5.22 8.74 -2.11
C LEU A 363 4.49 7.45 -2.52
N ARG A 364 3.21 7.54 -2.93
CA ARG A 364 2.44 6.38 -3.41
C ARG A 364 3.02 5.78 -4.69
N GLU A 365 3.47 6.61 -5.63
CA GLU A 365 4.14 6.17 -6.85
C GLU A 365 5.44 5.41 -6.53
N LEU A 366 6.25 5.95 -5.61
CA LEU A 366 7.50 5.30 -5.19
C LEU A 366 7.25 3.96 -4.51
N PHE A 367 6.26 3.87 -3.62
CA PHE A 367 5.87 2.59 -3.00
C PHE A 367 5.38 1.58 -4.03
N GLN A 368 4.59 2.01 -5.02
CA GLN A 368 4.14 1.14 -6.09
C GLN A 368 5.32 0.60 -6.91
N LYS A 369 6.31 1.46 -7.22
CA LYS A 369 7.55 1.06 -7.92
C LYS A 369 8.42 0.12 -7.07
N ALA A 370 8.50 0.34 -5.76
CA ALA A 370 9.24 -0.53 -4.84
C ALA A 370 8.59 -1.94 -4.77
N GLN A 371 7.26 -2.00 -4.64
CA GLN A 371 6.50 -3.25 -4.62
C GLN A 371 6.60 -4.05 -5.94
N GLN A 372 6.94 -3.40 -7.04
CA GLN A 372 7.18 -4.05 -8.34
C GLN A 372 8.57 -4.70 -8.45
N GLY A 373 9.39 -4.69 -7.38
CA GLY A 373 10.62 -5.49 -7.27
C GLY A 373 11.92 -4.70 -7.28
N ASN A 374 11.89 -3.39 -7.05
CA ASN A 374 13.11 -2.57 -6.93
C ASN A 374 13.41 -2.25 -5.46
N GLU A 375 14.13 -3.15 -4.78
CA GLU A 375 14.48 -3.02 -3.36
C GLU A 375 15.32 -1.77 -3.05
N ALA A 376 16.09 -1.24 -4.01
CA ALA A 376 16.84 0.00 -3.83
C ALA A 376 15.93 1.23 -3.60
N LEU A 377 14.64 1.12 -3.96
CA LEU A 377 13.65 2.17 -3.68
C LEU A 377 13.10 2.10 -2.26
N ASP A 378 13.29 1.04 -1.49
CA ASP A 378 12.73 0.96 -0.12
C ASP A 378 13.37 1.98 0.82
N GLU A 379 14.69 2.17 0.70
CA GLU A 379 15.40 3.21 1.47
C GLU A 379 14.92 4.61 1.07
N ILE A 380 14.74 4.86 -0.23
CA ILE A 380 14.22 6.11 -0.76
C ILE A 380 12.77 6.35 -0.30
N CYS A 381 11.92 5.31 -0.32
CA CYS A 381 10.54 5.37 0.16
C CYS A 381 10.51 5.75 1.64
N PHE A 382 11.41 5.19 2.45
CA PHE A 382 11.57 5.60 3.84
C PHE A 382 11.96 7.07 3.95
N LYS A 383 12.99 7.52 3.22
CA LYS A 383 13.48 8.90 3.29
C LYS A 383 12.39 9.92 2.90
N VAL A 384 11.65 9.65 1.84
CA VAL A 384 10.51 10.48 1.42
C VAL A 384 9.35 10.41 2.42
N CYS A 385 9.08 9.23 2.98
CA CYS A 385 8.07 9.04 4.03
C CYS A 385 8.42 9.84 5.30
N ALA A 386 9.68 9.84 5.72
CA ALA A 386 10.16 10.63 6.85
C ALA A 386 10.01 12.13 6.59
N CYS A 387 10.38 12.62 5.38
CA CYS A 387 10.19 14.02 5.00
C CYS A 387 8.72 14.45 5.04
N ASN A 388 7.82 13.62 4.50
CA ASN A 388 6.38 13.88 4.54
C ASN A 388 5.83 13.83 5.97
N THR A 389 6.31 12.90 6.80
CA THR A 389 5.89 12.79 8.19
C THR A 389 6.28 14.04 8.98
N VAL A 390 7.53 14.49 8.85
CA VAL A 390 8.01 15.73 9.50
C VAL A 390 7.20 16.93 9.01
N ARG A 391 6.88 17.01 7.71
CA ARG A 391 6.00 18.06 7.18
C ARG A 391 4.60 18.03 7.80
N ASP A 392 4.00 16.85 7.89
CA ASP A 392 2.66 16.66 8.47
C ASP A 392 2.66 17.09 9.95
N ILE A 393 3.70 16.78 10.72
CA ILE A 393 3.86 17.17 12.12
C ILE A 393 4.00 18.69 12.27
N LEU A 394 4.81 19.34 11.42
CA LEU A 394 4.99 20.79 11.45
C LEU A 394 3.67 21.52 11.17
N GLU A 395 2.84 21.00 10.27
CA GLU A 395 1.49 21.53 10.00
C GLU A 395 0.43 21.11 11.02
N GLY A 396 0.77 20.27 12.02
CA GLY A 396 -0.17 19.77 13.03
C GLY A 396 -1.15 18.70 12.54
N ARG A 397 -0.80 17.98 11.45
CA ARG A 397 -1.55 16.84 10.90
C ARG A 397 -1.12 15.53 11.56
N THR A 398 -1.92 14.49 11.40
CA THR A 398 -1.67 13.16 11.96
C THR A 398 -0.56 12.41 11.23
N ILE A 399 0.22 11.60 11.94
CA ILE A 399 1.25 10.73 11.37
C ILE A 399 0.61 9.60 10.56
N SER A 400 1.14 9.37 9.36
CA SER A 400 0.64 8.32 8.47
C SER A 400 1.04 6.91 8.92
N VAL A 401 0.20 5.92 8.62
CA VAL A 401 0.45 4.51 8.98
C VAL A 401 1.74 3.95 8.37
N GLN A 402 2.11 4.41 7.17
CA GLN A 402 3.33 3.97 6.48
C GLN A 402 4.60 4.29 7.28
N PHE A 403 4.62 5.42 8.00
CA PHE A 403 5.74 5.75 8.87
C PHE A 403 5.87 4.70 9.97
N ASN A 404 4.78 4.39 10.67
CA ASN A 404 4.79 3.39 11.75
C ASN A 404 5.20 2.01 11.26
N GLN A 405 4.79 1.60 10.05
CA GLN A 405 5.20 0.32 9.46
C GLN A 405 6.72 0.29 9.18
N LEU A 406 7.27 1.35 8.58
CA LEU A 406 8.69 1.42 8.26
C LEU A 406 9.59 1.62 9.49
N PHE A 407 9.02 2.19 10.56
CA PHE A 407 9.69 2.50 11.82
C PHE A 407 9.45 1.46 12.93
N LEU A 408 8.72 0.37 12.64
CA LEU A 408 8.46 -0.71 13.60
C LEU A 408 9.75 -1.40 14.08
N ARG A 409 10.73 -1.54 13.18
CA ARG A 409 12.08 -2.02 13.46
C ARG A 409 13.09 -1.01 12.90
N PRO A 410 13.38 0.06 13.65
CA PRO A 410 14.33 1.06 13.18
C PRO A 410 15.75 0.51 13.24
N ASN A 411 16.61 1.07 12.39
CA ASN A 411 18.05 0.86 12.43
C ASN A 411 18.73 2.21 12.67
N LYS A 412 20.04 2.19 12.90
CA LYS A 412 20.81 3.42 13.18
C LYS A 412 20.63 4.49 12.09
N GLU A 413 20.79 4.10 10.82
CA GLU A 413 20.71 4.99 9.66
C GLU A 413 19.33 5.66 9.51
N LYS A 414 18.24 4.92 9.77
CA LYS A 414 16.87 5.45 9.72
C LYS A 414 16.63 6.52 10.79
N ILE A 415 17.14 6.30 12.00
CA ILE A 415 17.04 7.30 13.07
C ILE A 415 17.92 8.51 12.76
N ASP A 416 19.16 8.30 12.31
CA ASP A 416 20.09 9.38 11.96
C ASP A 416 19.49 10.28 10.87
N PHE A 417 18.91 9.68 9.83
CA PHE A 417 18.22 10.41 8.76
C PHE A 417 16.98 11.14 9.29
N LEU A 418 16.17 10.53 10.16
CA LEU A 418 15.02 11.22 10.77
C LEU A 418 15.46 12.45 11.55
N LEU A 419 16.55 12.35 12.32
CA LEU A 419 17.11 13.47 13.08
C LEU A 419 17.68 14.57 12.17
N GLU A 420 18.33 14.18 11.07
CA GLU A 420 18.79 15.12 10.04
C GLU A 420 17.62 15.93 9.47
N VAL A 421 16.57 15.23 9.02
CA VAL A 421 15.38 15.88 8.45
C VAL A 421 14.70 16.79 9.47
N CYS A 422 14.54 16.34 10.72
CA CYS A 422 13.94 17.15 11.78
C CYS A 422 14.73 18.45 12.01
N SER A 423 16.06 18.35 12.02
CA SER A 423 16.95 19.49 12.29
C SER A 423 16.98 20.48 11.14
N ARG A 424 17.00 20.00 9.89
CA ARG A 424 16.99 20.85 8.69
C ARG A 424 15.62 21.50 8.44
N SER A 425 14.55 20.91 8.96
CA SER A 425 13.18 21.41 8.77
C SER A 425 12.74 22.44 9.82
N VAL A 426 13.50 22.63 10.91
CA VAL A 426 13.19 23.61 11.96
C VAL A 426 14.37 24.54 12.14
N ASN A 427 14.24 25.77 11.64
CA ASN A 427 15.20 26.81 11.98
C ASN A 427 14.96 27.28 13.42
N LEU A 428 15.74 26.77 14.37
CA LEU A 428 15.57 27.04 15.82
C LEU A 428 15.56 28.53 16.19
N GLU A 429 16.25 29.38 15.42
CA GLU A 429 16.32 30.83 15.65
C GLU A 429 15.07 31.57 15.16
N LYS A 430 14.45 31.10 14.08
CA LYS A 430 13.32 31.76 13.41
C LYS A 430 11.96 31.07 13.60
N ALA A 431 11.95 29.83 14.06
CA ALA A 431 10.74 29.03 14.19
C ALA A 431 9.83 29.54 15.32
N SER A 432 8.53 29.48 15.07
CA SER A 432 7.51 29.79 16.08
C SER A 432 7.53 28.80 17.24
N GLU A 433 7.06 29.25 18.40
CA GLU A 433 6.95 28.40 19.60
C GLU A 433 6.03 27.19 19.38
N SER A 434 5.00 27.34 18.53
CA SER A 434 4.11 26.25 18.14
C SER A 434 4.84 25.14 17.37
N LEU A 435 5.71 25.48 16.40
CA LEU A 435 6.47 24.50 15.63
C LEU A 435 7.50 23.77 16.50
N LYS A 436 8.15 24.50 17.41
CA LYS A 436 9.06 23.93 18.42
C LYS A 436 8.31 22.95 19.33
N GLY A 437 7.12 23.32 19.81
CA GLY A 437 6.26 22.46 20.61
C GLY A 437 5.84 21.18 19.88
N ASN A 438 5.42 21.27 18.61
CA ASN A 438 5.04 20.12 17.80
C ASN A 438 6.21 19.16 17.58
N MET A 439 7.40 19.70 17.26
CA MET A 439 8.60 18.89 17.08
C MET A 439 9.06 18.22 18.38
N ALA A 440 9.01 18.94 19.50
CA ALA A 440 9.32 18.40 20.83
C ALA A 440 8.37 17.24 21.20
N ALA A 441 7.07 17.42 20.97
CA ALA A 441 6.07 16.39 21.23
C ALA A 441 6.28 15.15 20.35
N PHE A 442 6.60 15.35 19.07
CA PHE A 442 6.90 14.25 18.16
C PHE A 442 8.10 13.43 18.63
N LEU A 443 9.24 14.07 18.91
CA LEU A 443 10.45 13.36 19.34
C LEU A 443 10.23 12.62 20.67
N LYS A 444 9.47 13.20 21.62
CA LYS A 444 9.05 12.51 22.85
C LYS A 444 8.28 11.23 22.53
N ASN A 445 7.26 11.34 21.69
CA ASN A 445 6.38 10.21 21.35
C ASN A 445 7.14 9.11 20.57
N VAL A 446 8.08 9.49 19.71
CA VAL A 446 8.95 8.54 19.02
C VAL A 446 9.78 7.75 20.02
N CYS A 447 10.42 8.41 20.99
CA CYS A 447 11.18 7.73 22.04
C CYS A 447 10.32 6.76 22.85
N LEU A 448 9.07 7.11 23.14
CA LEU A 448 8.13 6.24 23.86
C LEU A 448 7.75 4.98 23.07
N GLY A 449 7.92 4.96 21.75
CA GLY A 449 7.65 3.79 20.91
C GLY A 449 8.80 2.79 20.78
N LEU A 450 10.02 3.17 21.22
CA LEU A 450 11.22 2.35 21.01
C LEU A 450 11.49 1.42 22.20
N GLU A 451 11.64 0.12 21.93
CA GLU A 451 11.97 -0.88 22.97
C GLU A 451 13.46 -0.86 23.33
N ASP A 452 14.34 -0.66 22.34
CA ASP A 452 15.78 -0.62 22.54
C ASP A 452 16.23 0.76 23.06
N LEU A 453 16.82 0.74 24.26
CA LEU A 453 17.32 1.92 24.94
C LEU A 453 18.49 2.58 24.18
N GLN A 454 19.21 1.85 23.31
CA GLN A 454 20.30 2.41 22.48
C GLN A 454 19.77 3.49 21.54
N TYR A 455 18.64 3.26 20.88
CA TYR A 455 18.03 4.24 19.98
C TYR A 455 17.45 5.43 20.75
N VAL A 456 16.89 5.19 21.93
CA VAL A 456 16.44 6.28 22.83
C VAL A 456 17.62 7.17 23.22
N PHE A 457 18.77 6.59 23.55
CA PHE A 457 19.97 7.37 23.87
C PHE A 457 20.45 8.19 22.68
N MET A 458 20.48 7.59 21.49
CA MET A 458 20.89 8.27 20.26
C MET A 458 20.03 9.51 19.98
N ILE A 459 18.69 9.38 20.08
CA ILE A 459 17.77 10.51 19.94
C ILE A 459 17.99 11.54 21.05
N SER A 460 18.12 11.09 22.31
CA SER A 460 18.26 12.00 23.45
C SER A 460 19.57 12.78 23.48
N SER A 461 20.62 12.25 22.84
CA SER A 461 21.94 12.90 22.71
C SER A 461 22.01 13.92 21.58
N HIS A 462 21.01 13.94 20.69
CA HIS A 462 20.99 14.83 19.54
C HIS A 462 20.74 16.30 19.96
N GLU A 463 21.46 17.25 19.36
CA GLU A 463 21.40 18.68 19.70
C GLU A 463 19.97 19.25 19.64
N LEU A 464 19.21 18.89 18.61
CA LEU A 464 17.80 19.27 18.46
C LEU A 464 16.94 18.83 19.66
N PHE A 465 17.16 17.63 20.18
CA PHE A 465 16.39 17.10 21.31
C PHE A 465 16.75 17.83 22.61
N ILE A 466 18.03 18.14 22.80
CA ILE A 466 18.54 18.87 23.95
C ILE A 466 18.01 20.32 23.98
N THR A 467 17.92 20.96 22.83
CA THR A 467 17.45 22.35 22.70
C THR A 467 15.93 22.48 22.83
N LEU A 468 15.16 21.52 22.32
CA LEU A 468 13.70 21.56 22.33
C LEU A 468 13.06 21.12 23.67
N LEU A 469 13.71 20.22 24.43
CA LEU A 469 13.18 19.71 25.69
C LEU A 469 13.91 20.25 26.91
N LYS A 470 13.14 20.62 27.94
CA LYS A 470 13.68 20.96 29.26
C LYS A 470 14.40 19.76 29.88
N ASP A 471 15.47 20.02 30.62
CA ASP A 471 16.31 19.00 31.26
C ASP A 471 15.51 18.03 32.17
N GLU A 472 14.54 18.57 32.92
CA GLU A 472 13.66 17.77 33.79
C GLU A 472 12.76 16.81 33.00
N GLU A 473 12.25 17.21 31.84
CA GLU A 473 11.42 16.34 31.00
C GLU A 473 12.25 15.22 30.37
N ARG A 474 13.51 15.51 30.02
CA ARG A 474 14.46 14.52 29.48
C ARG A 474 14.79 13.47 30.54
N LYS A 475 15.07 13.88 31.77
CA LYS A 475 15.32 12.97 32.90
C LYS A 475 14.10 12.07 33.16
N LEU A 476 12.90 12.65 33.18
CA LEU A 476 11.66 11.89 33.39
C LEU A 476 11.44 10.85 32.28
N LEU A 477 11.67 11.23 31.01
CA LEU A 477 11.54 10.32 29.87
C LEU A 477 12.53 9.15 29.98
N VAL A 478 13.81 9.42 30.24
CA VAL A 478 14.82 8.36 30.37
C VAL A 478 14.53 7.45 31.57
N ASP A 479 14.05 7.99 32.68
CA ASP A 479 13.63 7.19 33.85
C ASP A 479 12.44 6.28 33.52
N GLN A 480 11.42 6.79 32.82
CA GLN A 480 10.28 5.99 32.36
C GLN A 480 10.73 4.86 31.42
N MET A 481 11.64 5.13 30.49
CA MET A 481 12.16 4.11 29.57
C MET A 481 12.99 3.04 30.30
N ARG A 482 13.80 3.43 31.30
CA ARG A 482 14.54 2.47 32.14
C ARG A 482 13.60 1.61 33.00
N LYS A 483 12.51 2.18 33.52
CA LYS A 483 11.50 1.46 34.29
C LYS A 483 10.67 0.49 33.47
N ARG A 484 10.55 0.69 32.16
CA ARG A 484 9.85 -0.23 31.25
C ARG A 484 10.56 -1.58 31.12
N SER A 485 11.89 -1.58 31.12
CA SER A 485 12.73 -2.78 31.01
C SER A 485 13.79 -2.82 32.13
N PRO A 486 13.39 -3.06 33.39
CA PRO A 486 14.32 -3.03 34.51
C PRO A 486 15.22 -4.27 34.50
N ARG A 487 16.53 -4.06 34.62
CA ARG A 487 17.51 -5.14 34.82
C ARG A 487 17.94 -5.17 36.28
N VAL A 488 17.51 -6.18 37.02
CA VAL A 488 17.89 -6.41 38.42
C VAL A 488 18.85 -7.59 38.53
N ASN A 489 19.85 -7.48 39.40
CA ASN A 489 20.77 -8.57 39.70
C ASN A 489 20.36 -9.20 41.04
N LEU A 490 20.06 -10.50 41.04
CA LEU A 490 19.70 -11.25 42.24
C LEU A 490 20.85 -12.16 42.66
N CYS A 491 20.98 -12.41 43.97
CA CYS A 491 21.96 -13.35 44.50
C CYS A 491 21.43 -14.78 44.41
N ILE A 492 22.24 -15.70 43.87
CA ILE A 492 21.91 -17.14 43.76
C ILE A 492 22.47 -17.93 44.95
N LYS A 493 23.46 -17.37 45.69
CA LYS A 493 24.13 -18.08 46.79
C LYS A 493 23.23 -18.13 48.04
N PRO A 494 23.04 -19.32 48.65
CA PRO A 494 22.38 -19.44 49.94
C PRO A 494 23.11 -18.64 51.03
N VAL A 495 22.37 -18.20 52.05
CA VAL A 495 22.95 -17.48 53.19
C VAL A 495 23.66 -18.47 54.10
N THR A 496 25.00 -18.57 53.98
CA THR A 496 25.84 -19.34 54.88
C THR A 496 26.39 -18.44 55.98
N SER A 497 25.68 -18.31 57.11
CA SER A 497 26.07 -17.42 58.23
C SER A 497 27.07 -18.05 59.22
N PHE A 498 27.78 -19.12 58.82
CA PHE A 498 28.77 -19.79 59.66
C PHE A 498 30.16 -19.16 59.44
N TYR A 499 30.95 -19.02 60.51
CA TYR A 499 32.33 -18.53 60.43
C TYR A 499 33.27 -19.66 59.97
N ASP A 500 34.29 -19.36 59.16
CA ASP A 500 35.08 -20.38 58.44
C ASP A 500 35.99 -21.25 59.33
N ILE A 501 36.29 -20.84 60.58
CA ILE A 501 37.16 -21.59 61.50
C ILE A 501 36.53 -21.60 62.91
N PRO A 502 35.55 -22.47 63.17
CA PRO A 502 35.05 -22.63 64.52
C PRO A 502 36.08 -23.37 65.39
N ALA A 503 36.32 -22.88 66.61
CA ALA A 503 37.26 -23.51 67.56
C ALA A 503 36.81 -24.90 68.05
N SER A 504 35.56 -25.30 67.78
CA SER A 504 34.99 -26.58 68.17
C SER A 504 34.87 -27.53 66.99
N ALA A 505 35.37 -28.76 67.17
CA ALA A 505 35.26 -29.84 66.17
C ALA A 505 33.80 -30.19 65.82
N SER A 506 32.86 -30.12 66.78
CA SER A 506 31.44 -30.42 66.52
C SER A 506 30.77 -29.39 65.62
N VAL A 507 31.13 -28.11 65.76
CA VAL A 507 30.63 -27.03 64.92
C VAL A 507 31.25 -27.11 63.53
N ASN A 508 32.54 -27.46 63.43
CA ASN A 508 33.20 -27.67 62.13
C ASN A 508 32.55 -28.82 61.35
N ILE A 509 32.31 -29.96 62.02
CA ILE A 509 31.63 -31.11 61.40
C ILE A 509 30.22 -30.72 60.96
N GLY A 510 29.44 -30.04 61.79
CA GLY A 510 28.10 -29.57 61.43
C GLY A 510 28.10 -28.58 60.25
N GLN A 511 29.11 -27.71 60.16
CA GLN A 511 29.28 -26.77 59.05
C GLN A 511 29.65 -27.49 57.75
N LEU A 512 30.55 -28.48 57.80
CA LEU A 512 30.89 -29.32 56.66
C LEU A 512 29.71 -30.18 56.20
N GLU A 513 28.94 -30.78 57.13
CA GLU A 513 27.69 -31.50 56.81
C GLU A 513 26.66 -30.56 56.15
N HIS A 514 26.52 -29.33 56.65
CA HIS A 514 25.63 -28.33 56.05
C HIS A 514 26.10 -27.90 54.65
N GLN A 515 27.40 -27.65 54.46
CA GLN A 515 27.98 -27.37 53.15
C GLN A 515 27.80 -28.55 52.18
N LEU A 516 27.92 -29.79 52.67
CA LEU A 516 27.67 -31.00 51.89
C LEU A 516 26.22 -31.09 51.41
N ILE A 517 25.26 -30.73 52.27
CA ILE A 517 23.84 -30.69 51.91
C ILE A 517 23.58 -29.65 50.82
N LEU A 518 24.12 -28.44 50.97
CA LEU A 518 23.94 -27.34 50.02
C LEU A 518 24.77 -27.49 48.72
N SER A 519 25.87 -28.24 48.75
CA SER A 519 26.73 -28.40 47.58
C SER A 519 26.07 -29.24 46.51
N VAL A 520 26.17 -28.77 45.28
CA VAL A 520 25.67 -29.46 44.07
C VAL A 520 26.84 -29.93 43.19
N ASP A 521 28.01 -29.29 43.30
CA ASP A 521 29.20 -29.67 42.54
C ASP A 521 29.78 -31.02 43.04
N PRO A 522 29.91 -32.04 42.17
CA PRO A 522 30.47 -33.34 42.55
C PRO A 522 31.89 -33.26 43.12
N TRP A 523 32.72 -32.33 42.63
CA TRP A 523 34.08 -32.16 43.13
C TRP A 523 34.08 -31.67 44.57
N ARG A 524 33.27 -30.64 44.87
CA ARG A 524 33.15 -30.10 46.23
C ARG A 524 32.55 -31.12 47.19
N ILE A 525 31.55 -31.90 46.75
CA ILE A 525 30.98 -33.02 47.51
C ILE A 525 32.07 -34.02 47.89
N ARG A 526 32.92 -34.43 46.93
CA ARG A 526 34.02 -35.36 47.16
C ARG A 526 35.04 -34.82 48.17
N GLN A 527 35.44 -33.54 48.07
CA GLN A 527 36.38 -32.93 49.01
C GLN A 527 35.83 -32.91 50.43
N ILE A 528 34.59 -32.47 50.62
CA ILE A 528 33.96 -32.42 51.95
C ILE A 528 33.86 -33.83 52.56
N LEU A 529 33.51 -34.84 51.75
CA LEU A 529 33.43 -36.22 52.24
C LEU A 529 34.78 -36.80 52.64
N ILE A 530 35.85 -36.53 51.88
CA ILE A 530 37.22 -36.94 52.23
C ILE A 530 37.64 -36.28 53.55
N GLU A 531 37.36 -34.99 53.72
CA GLU A 531 37.66 -34.23 54.94
C GLU A 531 36.91 -34.79 56.16
N LEU A 532 35.61 -35.06 56.03
CA LEU A 532 34.78 -35.64 57.09
C LEU A 532 35.24 -37.05 57.52
N HIS A 533 35.61 -37.91 56.57
CA HIS A 533 36.15 -39.24 56.86
C HIS A 533 37.57 -39.18 57.45
N GLY A 534 38.37 -38.16 57.11
CA GLY A 534 39.68 -37.95 57.71
C GLY A 534 39.62 -37.45 59.17
N MET A 535 38.57 -36.71 59.52
CA MET A 535 38.37 -36.14 60.86
C MET A 535 37.61 -37.05 61.85
N THR A 536 36.91 -38.07 61.37
CA THR A 536 36.04 -38.92 62.19
C THR A 536 36.34 -40.41 62.00
N SER A 537 36.15 -41.22 63.04
CA SER A 537 36.37 -42.67 62.97
C SER A 537 35.13 -43.39 62.44
N GLU A 538 35.19 -43.93 61.22
CA GLU A 538 34.26 -44.89 60.60
C GLU A 538 32.75 -44.54 60.67
N ARG A 539 32.43 -43.24 60.80
CA ARG A 539 31.05 -42.74 60.76
C ARG A 539 30.54 -42.72 59.31
N GLN A 540 29.24 -42.99 59.16
CA GLN A 540 28.54 -42.91 57.89
C GLN A 540 27.95 -41.52 57.67
N PHE A 541 28.20 -40.91 56.52
CA PHE A 541 27.74 -39.57 56.15
C PHE A 541 26.67 -39.57 55.06
N TRP A 542 26.36 -40.70 54.45
CA TRP A 542 25.25 -40.81 53.49
C TRP A 542 23.85 -40.58 54.10
N THR A 543 23.71 -40.70 55.43
CA THR A 543 22.43 -40.54 56.17
C THR A 543 22.18 -39.13 56.72
N VAL A 544 23.05 -38.15 56.43
CA VAL A 544 22.93 -36.77 56.98
C VAL A 544 21.66 -36.04 56.54
N SER A 545 20.99 -36.51 55.47
CA SER A 545 19.73 -35.95 55.00
C SER A 545 18.70 -37.06 54.76
N ASN A 546 17.53 -36.93 55.39
CA ASN A 546 16.39 -37.83 55.17
C ASN A 546 15.66 -37.58 53.84
N LYS A 547 16.06 -36.55 53.08
CA LYS A 547 15.47 -36.21 51.77
C LYS A 547 16.17 -36.91 50.61
N TRP A 548 17.30 -37.55 50.86
CA TRP A 548 18.06 -38.30 49.86
C TRP A 548 17.48 -39.70 49.72
N GLU A 549 16.45 -39.82 48.89
CA GLU A 549 15.78 -41.09 48.64
C GLU A 549 16.38 -41.78 47.41
N VAL A 550 17.14 -42.84 47.66
CA VAL A 550 17.63 -43.75 46.59
C VAL A 550 16.67 -44.95 46.52
N PRO A 551 16.18 -45.32 45.31
CA PRO A 551 15.31 -46.48 45.15
C PRO A 551 15.91 -47.75 45.79
N SER A 552 15.07 -48.50 46.52
CA SER A 552 15.47 -49.74 47.21
C SER A 552 16.13 -50.77 46.29
N VAL A 553 15.72 -50.75 45.01
CA VAL A 553 16.26 -51.52 43.88
C VAL A 553 17.79 -51.36 43.73
N TYR A 554 18.32 -50.18 44.00
CA TYR A 554 19.76 -49.88 43.92
C TYR A 554 20.44 -49.86 45.28
N SER A 555 19.71 -49.51 46.34
CA SER A 555 20.22 -49.38 47.71
C SER A 555 21.01 -50.62 48.16
N GLY A 556 20.50 -51.84 47.93
CA GLY A 556 21.20 -53.07 48.31
C GLY A 556 22.54 -53.29 47.61
N VAL A 557 22.70 -52.81 46.37
CA VAL A 557 23.95 -52.93 45.60
C VAL A 557 24.98 -51.90 46.05
N ILE A 558 24.53 -50.67 46.35
CA ILE A 558 25.38 -49.57 46.80
C ILE A 558 25.89 -49.83 48.21
N LEU A 559 25.02 -50.28 49.11
CA LEU A 559 25.40 -50.56 50.50
C LEU A 559 26.35 -51.78 50.65
N GLY A 560 26.46 -52.62 49.62
CA GLY A 560 27.40 -53.75 49.57
C GLY A 560 28.86 -53.37 49.31
N ILE A 561 29.17 -52.09 49.07
CA ILE A 561 30.54 -51.59 48.90
C ILE A 561 31.27 -51.63 50.25
N LYS A 562 32.49 -52.23 50.25
CA LYS A 562 33.30 -52.43 51.47
C LYS A 562 33.96 -51.15 51.97
N ASP A 563 34.41 -50.29 51.06
CA ASP A 563 35.03 -49.02 51.42
C ASP A 563 33.95 -47.96 51.71
N ASN A 564 34.03 -47.36 52.90
CA ASN A 564 33.00 -46.46 53.41
C ASN A 564 32.97 -45.14 52.64
N LEU A 565 34.13 -44.61 52.22
CA LEU A 565 34.21 -43.37 51.47
C LEU A 565 33.59 -43.49 50.07
N THR A 566 33.95 -44.54 49.32
CA THR A 566 33.37 -44.80 47.99
C THR A 566 31.88 -45.12 48.07
N ARG A 567 31.43 -45.85 49.10
CA ARG A 567 30.00 -46.08 49.35
C ARG A 567 29.25 -44.76 49.52
N ASP A 568 29.73 -43.89 50.39
CA ASP A 568 29.07 -42.61 50.69
C ASP A 568 29.05 -41.68 49.49
N LEU A 569 30.16 -41.63 48.75
CA LEU A 569 30.29 -40.80 47.56
C LEU A 569 29.32 -41.25 46.46
N VAL A 570 29.24 -42.56 46.17
CA VAL A 570 28.29 -43.10 45.17
C VAL A 570 26.84 -42.86 45.60
N TYR A 571 26.51 -43.10 46.88
CA TYR A 571 25.16 -42.89 47.39
C TYR A 571 24.73 -41.42 47.27
N ILE A 572 25.58 -40.48 47.70
CA ILE A 572 25.26 -39.05 47.70
C ILE A 572 25.18 -38.51 46.26
N LEU A 573 26.10 -38.88 45.38
CA LEU A 573 26.04 -38.45 43.97
C LEU A 573 24.78 -38.97 43.28
N MET A 574 24.41 -40.23 43.51
CA MET A 574 23.19 -40.82 42.95
C MET A 574 21.94 -40.15 43.52
N ALA A 575 21.85 -39.98 44.84
CA ALA A 575 20.70 -39.35 45.49
C ALA A 575 20.51 -37.90 45.05
N LYS A 576 21.59 -37.11 45.01
CA LYS A 576 21.54 -35.72 44.52
C LYS A 576 21.23 -35.64 43.04
N GLY A 577 21.76 -36.54 42.20
CA GLY A 577 21.45 -36.60 40.78
C GLY A 577 19.97 -36.91 40.51
N LEU A 578 19.40 -37.89 41.23
CA LEU A 578 17.97 -38.22 41.19
C LEU A 578 17.11 -37.05 41.69
N HIS A 579 17.51 -36.39 42.77
CA HIS A 579 16.83 -35.20 43.28
C HIS A 579 16.83 -34.05 42.26
N CYS A 580 17.99 -33.76 41.65
CA CYS A 580 18.11 -32.74 40.62
C CYS A 580 17.24 -33.07 39.40
N SER A 581 17.22 -34.34 38.97
CA SER A 581 16.33 -34.79 37.88
C SER A 581 14.85 -34.56 38.21
N THR A 582 14.43 -34.83 39.45
CA THR A 582 13.05 -34.62 39.93
C THR A 582 12.66 -33.13 39.94
N VAL A 583 13.59 -32.25 40.34
CA VAL A 583 13.39 -30.79 40.37
C VAL A 583 13.59 -30.14 38.99
N LYS A 584 13.90 -30.94 37.96
CA LYS A 584 14.19 -30.50 36.58
C LYS A 584 15.48 -29.66 36.45
N ASP A 585 16.42 -29.81 37.38
CA ASP A 585 17.77 -29.29 37.25
C ASP A 585 18.66 -30.31 36.51
N PHE A 586 18.42 -30.43 35.21
CA PHE A 586 19.10 -31.43 34.37
C PHE A 586 20.60 -31.12 34.18
N SER A 587 20.97 -29.83 34.23
CA SER A 587 22.37 -29.39 34.11
C SER A 587 23.25 -30.01 35.19
N HIS A 588 22.86 -29.87 36.45
CA HIS A 588 23.64 -30.40 37.56
C HIS A 588 23.47 -31.91 37.70
N ALA A 589 22.28 -32.46 37.43
CA ALA A 589 22.06 -33.90 37.41
C ALA A 589 23.03 -34.62 36.46
N LYS A 590 23.29 -34.05 35.28
CA LYS A 590 24.20 -34.63 34.27
C LYS A 590 25.64 -34.64 34.76
N GLN A 591 26.09 -33.56 35.40
CA GLN A 591 27.43 -33.49 35.99
C GLN A 591 27.60 -34.50 37.12
N LEU A 592 26.62 -34.60 38.03
CA LEU A 592 26.61 -35.55 39.14
C LEU A 592 26.63 -37.01 38.66
N PHE A 593 25.79 -37.36 37.68
CA PHE A 593 25.76 -38.71 37.12
C PHE A 593 27.02 -39.04 36.32
N ALA A 594 27.62 -38.07 35.62
CA ALA A 594 28.87 -38.29 34.90
C ALA A 594 30.03 -38.57 35.88
N ALA A 595 30.16 -37.77 36.94
CA ALA A 595 31.16 -37.98 37.98
C ALA A 595 30.96 -39.32 38.71
N CYS A 596 29.71 -39.70 38.98
CA CYS A 596 29.41 -41.00 39.59
C CYS A 596 29.72 -42.16 38.64
N LEU A 597 29.38 -42.04 37.35
CA LEU A 597 29.70 -43.04 36.33
C LEU A 597 31.21 -43.25 36.22
N GLU A 598 31.99 -42.16 36.15
CA GLU A 598 33.45 -42.19 36.11
C GLU A 598 34.01 -42.96 37.32
N LEU A 599 33.60 -42.59 38.53
CA LEU A 599 34.02 -43.26 39.77
C LEU A 599 33.70 -44.77 39.76
N VAL A 600 32.52 -45.14 39.29
CA VAL A 600 32.03 -46.51 39.32
C VAL A 600 32.67 -47.40 38.25
N THR A 601 33.13 -46.80 37.14
CA THR A 601 33.78 -47.55 36.05
C THR A 601 35.02 -48.33 36.50
N GLU A 602 35.67 -47.88 37.56
CA GLU A 602 36.91 -48.47 38.07
C GLU A 602 36.70 -49.77 38.85
N PHE A 603 35.54 -49.97 39.49
CA PHE A 603 35.37 -51.05 40.47
C PHE A 603 34.12 -51.91 40.33
N SER A 604 33.06 -51.47 39.62
CA SER A 604 31.81 -52.25 39.52
C SER A 604 31.10 -52.12 38.16
N PRO A 605 31.12 -53.18 37.32
CA PRO A 605 30.39 -53.17 36.05
C PRO A 605 28.86 -53.13 36.25
N LYS A 606 28.37 -53.66 37.38
CA LYS A 606 26.93 -53.66 37.72
C LYS A 606 26.43 -52.25 38.01
N LEU A 607 27.13 -51.50 38.88
CA LEU A 607 26.77 -50.11 39.16
C LEU A 607 27.02 -49.21 37.94
N ARG A 608 28.04 -49.51 37.12
CA ARG A 608 28.31 -48.78 35.88
C ARG A 608 27.08 -48.81 34.96
N GLN A 609 26.47 -49.97 34.78
CA GLN A 609 25.26 -50.06 33.97
C GLN A 609 24.05 -49.39 34.62
N VAL A 610 23.91 -49.44 35.94
CA VAL A 610 22.86 -48.69 36.65
C VAL A 610 22.98 -47.19 36.35
N MET A 611 24.20 -46.64 36.43
CA MET A 611 24.46 -45.24 36.11
C MET A 611 24.21 -44.91 34.62
N LEU A 612 24.55 -45.81 33.70
CA LEU A 612 24.23 -45.63 32.27
C LEU A 612 22.72 -45.59 32.03
N ASN A 613 21.93 -46.40 32.73
CA ASN A 613 20.47 -46.42 32.61
C ASN A 613 19.84 -45.14 33.17
N GLU A 614 20.31 -44.65 34.33
CA GLU A 614 19.84 -43.36 34.89
C GLU A 614 20.27 -42.17 34.04
N MET A 615 21.47 -42.20 33.44
CA MET A 615 21.92 -41.18 32.50
C MET A 615 21.07 -41.18 31.22
N LEU A 616 20.68 -42.35 30.72
CA LEU A 616 19.76 -42.46 29.58
C LEU A 616 18.40 -41.83 29.90
N LEU A 617 17.83 -42.14 31.07
CA LEU A 617 16.57 -41.53 31.50
C LEU A 617 16.72 -40.01 31.64
N LEU A 618 17.83 -39.54 32.20
CA LEU A 618 18.11 -38.12 32.30
C LEU A 618 18.16 -37.44 30.92
N ASP A 619 18.83 -38.05 29.95
CA ASP A 619 18.89 -37.51 28.58
C ASP A 619 17.49 -37.48 27.93
N ILE A 620 16.64 -38.48 28.17
CA ILE A 620 15.22 -38.47 27.73
C ILE A 620 14.48 -37.29 28.37
N HIS A 621 14.51 -37.15 29.69
CA HIS A 621 13.84 -36.06 30.39
C HIS A 621 14.36 -34.68 29.95
N THR A 622 15.66 -34.56 29.70
CA THR A 622 16.29 -33.33 29.22
C THR A 622 15.79 -32.98 27.83
N HIS A 623 15.64 -33.97 26.95
CA HIS A 623 15.13 -33.77 25.60
C HIS A 623 13.64 -33.36 25.61
N GLU A 624 12.81 -34.09 26.37
CA GLU A 624 11.38 -33.79 26.52
C GLU A 624 11.13 -32.41 27.14
N ALA A 625 11.92 -32.03 28.15
CA ALA A 625 11.77 -30.74 28.81
C ALA A 625 12.39 -29.57 28.02
N GLY A 626 13.50 -29.80 27.32
CA GLY A 626 14.26 -28.77 26.63
C GLY A 626 13.69 -28.36 25.27
N THR A 627 13.01 -29.29 24.57
CA THR A 627 12.48 -29.03 23.23
C THR A 627 11.07 -28.40 23.22
N GLY A 628 10.40 -28.34 24.38
CA GLY A 628 9.01 -27.88 24.49
C GLY A 628 8.02 -28.76 23.69
N GLN A 629 6.72 -28.47 23.71
CA GLN A 629 5.74 -29.26 22.95
C GLN A 629 5.88 -29.15 21.42
N ALA A 630 6.77 -28.31 20.91
CA ALA A 630 7.06 -28.10 19.49
C ALA A 630 8.48 -28.56 19.13
N GLY A 631 8.95 -29.64 19.77
CA GLY A 631 10.33 -30.07 19.68
C GLY A 631 10.77 -30.60 18.31
N GLU A 632 12.03 -30.32 17.97
CA GLU A 632 12.73 -30.94 16.84
C GLU A 632 12.95 -32.44 17.11
N ARG A 633 13.11 -33.23 16.04
CA ARG A 633 13.27 -34.70 16.15
C ARG A 633 14.50 -35.04 17.01
N PRO A 634 14.41 -36.04 17.91
CA PRO A 634 15.52 -36.42 18.75
C PRO A 634 16.74 -36.89 17.95
N PRO A 635 17.96 -36.67 18.47
CA PRO A 635 19.17 -37.15 17.85
C PRO A 635 19.14 -38.67 17.73
N SER A 636 19.61 -39.21 16.59
CA SER A 636 19.61 -40.65 16.31
C SER A 636 20.32 -41.48 17.38
N ASP A 637 21.32 -40.88 18.03
CA ASP A 637 22.12 -41.52 19.07
C ASP A 637 21.33 -41.74 20.36
N LEU A 638 20.35 -40.89 20.67
CA LEU A 638 19.46 -41.10 21.80
C LEU A 638 18.48 -42.25 21.50
N ILE A 639 17.88 -42.25 20.31
CA ILE A 639 16.97 -43.30 19.85
C ILE A 639 17.68 -44.67 19.84
N SER A 640 18.90 -44.74 19.30
CA SER A 640 19.66 -46.00 19.24
C SER A 640 20.04 -46.52 20.63
N ARG A 641 20.39 -45.65 21.58
CA ARG A 641 20.62 -46.03 22.99
C ARG A 641 19.37 -46.55 23.68
N VAL A 642 18.19 -45.94 23.42
CA VAL A 642 16.91 -46.44 23.94
C VAL A 642 16.60 -47.83 23.39
N ARG A 643 16.76 -48.04 22.08
CA ARG A 643 16.59 -49.36 21.45
C ARG A 643 17.54 -50.39 22.05
N GLY A 644 18.83 -50.05 22.18
CA GLY A 644 19.84 -50.92 22.79
C GLY A 644 19.54 -51.29 24.24
N TYR A 645 19.02 -50.35 25.04
CA TYR A 645 18.58 -50.62 26.41
C TYR A 645 17.40 -51.59 26.47
N LEU A 646 16.41 -51.42 25.60
CA LEU A 646 15.23 -52.29 25.57
C LEU A 646 15.61 -53.72 25.10
N GLU A 647 16.54 -53.85 24.17
CA GLU A 647 16.98 -55.13 23.59
C GLU A 647 17.98 -55.90 24.45
N MET A 648 18.96 -55.22 25.04
CA MET A 648 20.01 -55.87 25.83
C MET A 648 19.60 -56.01 27.29
N ARG A 649 18.92 -57.11 27.62
CA ARG A 649 18.67 -57.47 29.03
C ARG A 649 19.81 -58.28 29.62
N LEU A 650 20.66 -57.61 30.39
CA LEU A 650 21.65 -58.28 31.23
C LEU A 650 20.94 -58.83 32.49
N PRO A 651 20.97 -60.15 32.75
CA PRO A 651 20.14 -60.80 33.77
C PRO A 651 20.45 -60.37 35.22
N ASP A 652 21.65 -59.85 35.49
CA ASP A 652 22.11 -59.53 36.85
C ASP A 652 21.89 -58.07 37.30
N ILE A 653 21.22 -57.26 36.46
CA ILE A 653 21.11 -55.81 36.64
C ILE A 653 19.67 -55.46 37.00
N PRO A 654 19.45 -54.81 38.16
CA PRO A 654 18.10 -54.51 38.59
C PRO A 654 17.52 -53.38 37.74
N LEU A 655 16.43 -53.68 37.03
CA LEU A 655 15.75 -52.76 36.12
C LEU A 655 14.65 -52.00 36.88
N ARG A 656 14.69 -50.66 36.84
CA ARG A 656 13.62 -49.83 37.39
C ARG A 656 12.49 -49.72 36.36
N GLN A 657 11.27 -50.02 36.82
CA GLN A 657 10.06 -50.00 36.00
C GLN A 657 9.85 -48.66 35.28
N VAL A 658 10.11 -47.55 35.97
CA VAL A 658 10.01 -46.17 35.46
C VAL A 658 10.89 -45.93 34.22
N ILE A 659 12.08 -46.54 34.14
CA ILE A 659 12.96 -46.34 32.97
C ILE A 659 12.34 -47.00 31.73
N ALA A 660 11.71 -48.16 31.91
CA ALA A 660 11.12 -48.89 30.79
C ALA A 660 9.87 -48.19 30.24
N GLU A 661 9.00 -47.66 31.10
CA GLU A 661 7.80 -46.94 30.66
C GLU A 661 8.16 -45.61 29.97
N GLU A 662 9.11 -44.84 30.52
CA GLU A 662 9.60 -43.59 29.92
C GLU A 662 10.28 -43.81 28.57
N CYS A 663 11.10 -44.87 28.43
CA CYS A 663 11.68 -45.24 27.14
C CYS A 663 10.61 -45.56 26.08
N VAL A 664 9.56 -46.29 26.47
CA VAL A 664 8.48 -46.67 25.55
C VAL A 664 7.62 -45.46 25.19
N ALA A 665 7.29 -44.61 26.17
CA ALA A 665 6.55 -43.38 25.96
C ALA A 665 7.32 -42.43 25.01
N PHE A 666 8.63 -42.26 25.24
CA PHE A 666 9.52 -41.49 24.36
C PHE A 666 9.45 -42.00 22.91
N MET A 667 9.64 -43.31 22.68
CA MET A 667 9.57 -43.89 21.34
C MET A 667 8.21 -43.71 20.66
N LEU A 668 7.12 -43.80 21.43
CA LEU A 668 5.76 -43.62 20.92
C LEU A 668 5.49 -42.15 20.54
N ASN A 669 5.86 -41.20 21.40
CA ASN A 669 5.66 -39.76 21.20
C ASN A 669 6.41 -39.24 19.96
N TRP A 670 7.64 -39.74 19.73
CA TRP A 670 8.46 -39.37 18.58
C TRP A 670 8.17 -40.17 17.30
N ARG A 671 7.06 -40.91 17.28
CA ARG A 671 6.55 -41.65 16.10
C ARG A 671 7.53 -42.70 15.57
N GLU A 672 8.30 -43.36 16.43
CA GLU A 672 9.16 -44.49 16.08
C GLU A 672 8.35 -45.79 15.87
N ASN A 673 7.26 -45.67 15.09
CA ASN A 673 6.28 -46.73 14.83
C ASN A 673 6.89 -47.91 14.08
N GLU A 674 7.89 -47.68 13.23
CA GLU A 674 8.55 -48.74 12.46
C GLU A 674 9.29 -49.72 13.39
N TYR A 675 10.02 -49.18 14.37
CA TYR A 675 10.68 -49.99 15.39
C TYR A 675 9.68 -50.77 16.22
N LEU A 676 8.71 -50.05 16.82
CA LEU A 676 7.73 -50.63 17.72
C LEU A 676 6.88 -51.73 17.07
N THR A 677 6.65 -51.68 15.76
CA THR A 677 5.78 -52.65 15.05
C THR A 677 6.53 -53.83 14.43
N LEU A 678 7.69 -53.61 13.79
CA LEU A 678 8.35 -54.62 12.96
C LEU A 678 9.65 -55.17 13.56
N GLN A 679 10.30 -54.42 14.46
CA GLN A 679 11.67 -54.72 14.90
C GLN A 679 11.75 -55.21 16.36
N VAL A 680 10.65 -55.17 17.13
CA VAL A 680 10.66 -55.60 18.54
C VAL A 680 10.81 -57.12 18.67
N PRO A 681 11.82 -57.64 19.39
CA PRO A 681 11.98 -59.07 19.65
C PRO A 681 10.81 -59.71 20.42
N ALA A 682 10.43 -60.93 20.04
CA ALA A 682 9.32 -61.68 20.65
C ALA A 682 9.49 -61.89 22.18
N PHE A 683 10.72 -62.07 22.65
CA PHE A 683 11.03 -62.20 24.08
C PHE A 683 10.66 -60.93 24.88
N LEU A 684 10.84 -59.73 24.31
CA LEU A 684 10.50 -58.49 25.00
C LEU A 684 8.99 -58.31 25.15
N LEU A 685 8.22 -58.71 24.13
CA LEU A 685 6.76 -58.64 24.11
C LEU A 685 6.11 -59.56 25.16
N GLN A 686 6.75 -60.68 25.49
CA GLN A 686 6.23 -61.63 26.49
C GLN A 686 6.58 -61.24 27.93
N SER A 687 7.62 -60.43 28.12
CA SER A 687 8.22 -60.22 29.45
C SER A 687 8.09 -58.78 29.95
N ASN A 688 7.85 -57.79 29.08
CA ASN A 688 7.65 -56.40 29.48
C ASN A 688 6.28 -55.87 28.98
N PRO A 689 5.34 -55.59 29.90
CA PRO A 689 3.99 -55.18 29.53
C PRO A 689 3.93 -53.78 28.90
N TYR A 690 4.87 -52.88 29.21
CA TYR A 690 4.93 -51.55 28.62
C TYR A 690 5.27 -51.60 27.14
N VAL A 691 6.30 -52.39 26.77
CA VAL A 691 6.69 -52.58 25.37
C VAL A 691 5.55 -53.23 24.60
N LYS A 692 4.84 -54.20 25.21
CA LYS A 692 3.67 -54.84 24.58
C LYS A 692 2.53 -53.86 24.31
N LEU A 693 2.22 -52.97 25.27
CA LEU A 693 1.20 -51.94 25.09
C LEU A 693 1.62 -50.90 24.05
N GLY A 694 2.85 -50.40 24.12
CA GLY A 694 3.40 -49.43 23.15
C GLY A 694 3.41 -49.98 21.72
N GLN A 695 3.74 -51.26 21.53
CA GLN A 695 3.65 -51.95 20.24
C GLN A 695 2.22 -52.00 19.69
N LEU A 696 1.24 -52.38 20.52
CA LEU A 696 -0.17 -52.44 20.11
C LEU A 696 -0.73 -51.06 19.75
N LEU A 697 -0.37 -50.02 20.51
CA LEU A 697 -0.74 -48.64 20.22
C LEU A 697 -0.13 -48.15 18.91
N ALA A 698 1.18 -48.32 18.71
CA ALA A 698 1.86 -47.95 17.48
C ALA A 698 1.30 -48.68 16.25
N ALA A 699 1.01 -49.99 16.38
CA ALA A 699 0.42 -50.81 15.32
C ALA A 699 -0.98 -50.31 14.94
N THR A 700 -1.84 -50.07 15.93
CA THR A 700 -3.20 -49.56 15.72
C THR A 700 -3.17 -48.19 15.05
N CYS A 701 -2.32 -47.27 15.52
CA CYS A 701 -2.18 -45.93 14.95
C CYS A 701 -1.66 -45.94 13.50
N LYS A 702 -0.72 -46.84 13.18
CA LYS A 702 -0.17 -47.01 11.82
C LYS A 702 -1.21 -47.56 10.83
N GLU A 703 -2.16 -48.36 11.29
CA GLU A 703 -3.19 -48.99 10.44
C GLU A 703 -4.41 -48.09 10.17
N LEU A 704 -4.57 -46.96 10.89
CA LEU A 704 -5.69 -46.02 10.68
C LEU A 704 -5.84 -45.52 9.22
N PRO A 705 -4.77 -45.23 8.45
CA PRO A 705 -4.89 -44.81 7.05
C PRO A 705 -5.25 -45.96 6.09
N GLY A 706 -5.23 -47.22 6.53
CA GLY A 706 -5.42 -48.40 5.69
C GLY A 706 -6.87 -48.92 5.67
N PRO A 707 -7.48 -49.17 4.49
CA PRO A 707 -8.92 -49.48 4.40
C PRO A 707 -9.32 -50.94 4.71
N LYS A 708 -8.39 -51.87 5.03
CA LYS A 708 -8.73 -53.32 5.09
C LYS A 708 -8.22 -54.14 6.30
N GLU A 709 -7.20 -53.70 7.05
CA GLU A 709 -6.63 -54.51 8.17
C GLU A 709 -6.74 -53.89 9.58
N SER A 710 -7.20 -52.64 9.70
CA SER A 710 -7.19 -51.86 10.97
C SER A 710 -8.01 -52.44 12.13
N ARG A 711 -8.85 -53.45 11.88
CA ARG A 711 -9.69 -54.05 12.93
C ARG A 711 -8.95 -55.06 13.80
N ARG A 712 -7.88 -55.68 13.31
CA ARG A 712 -7.22 -56.77 14.05
C ARG A 712 -6.42 -56.23 15.23
N THR A 713 -5.51 -55.29 14.98
CA THR A 713 -4.69 -54.65 16.03
C THR A 713 -5.54 -53.84 17.01
N ALA A 714 -6.57 -53.14 16.52
CA ALA A 714 -7.53 -52.44 17.35
C ALA A 714 -8.33 -53.38 18.27
N LYS A 715 -8.71 -54.57 17.76
CA LYS A 715 -9.40 -55.61 18.55
C LYS A 715 -8.47 -56.17 19.62
N ASP A 716 -7.21 -56.45 19.28
CA ASP A 716 -6.22 -56.96 20.23
C ASP A 716 -5.94 -55.93 21.35
N LEU A 717 -5.83 -54.63 21.01
CA LEU A 717 -5.70 -53.55 21.98
C LEU A 717 -6.93 -53.45 22.89
N TRP A 718 -8.14 -53.54 22.31
CA TRP A 718 -9.40 -53.54 23.06
C TRP A 718 -9.48 -54.71 24.04
N GLU A 719 -9.15 -55.93 23.60
CA GLU A 719 -9.14 -57.12 24.45
C GLU A 719 -8.17 -56.98 25.63
N VAL A 720 -6.97 -56.44 25.40
CA VAL A 720 -5.98 -56.20 26.46
C VAL A 720 -6.48 -55.16 27.48
N VAL A 721 -7.04 -54.04 27.02
CA VAL A 721 -7.60 -53.01 27.91
C VAL A 721 -8.78 -53.55 28.72
N VAL A 722 -9.66 -54.33 28.09
CA VAL A 722 -10.77 -55.00 28.79
C VAL A 722 -10.26 -55.99 29.84
N GLN A 723 -9.23 -56.78 29.52
CA GLN A 723 -8.62 -57.72 30.47
C GLN A 723 -8.02 -57.00 31.68
N ILE A 724 -7.30 -55.88 31.49
CA ILE A 724 -6.75 -55.03 32.55
C ILE A 724 -7.87 -54.50 33.46
N CYS A 725 -8.98 -54.09 32.88
CA CYS A 725 -10.12 -53.51 33.62
C CYS A 725 -11.12 -54.55 34.16
N SER A 726 -10.87 -55.85 33.97
CA SER A 726 -11.76 -56.94 34.38
C SER A 726 -11.33 -57.62 35.69
N VAL A 727 -12.28 -58.27 36.38
CA VAL A 727 -12.04 -58.97 37.65
C VAL A 727 -11.57 -60.40 37.39
N SER A 728 -10.45 -60.82 38.00
CA SER A 728 -9.85 -62.15 37.83
C SER A 728 -10.76 -63.32 38.18
N SER A 729 -11.59 -63.14 39.21
CA SER A 729 -12.45 -64.17 39.76
C SER A 729 -13.91 -63.80 39.56
N GLN A 730 -14.64 -64.54 38.73
CA GLN A 730 -16.09 -64.42 38.62
C GLN A 730 -16.82 -64.82 39.92
N HIS A 731 -16.18 -65.65 40.76
CA HIS A 731 -16.69 -66.02 42.09
C HIS A 731 -15.98 -65.19 43.17
N LYS A 732 -16.75 -64.40 43.94
CA LYS A 732 -16.28 -63.57 45.07
C LYS A 732 -15.56 -64.45 46.13
N ARG A 733 -14.24 -64.64 46.04
CA ARG A 733 -13.48 -65.36 47.10
C ARG A 733 -12.93 -64.45 48.21
N GLY A 734 -12.99 -63.12 48.06
CA GLY A 734 -12.32 -62.17 48.97
C GLY A 734 -13.21 -61.36 49.92
N ASN A 735 -14.44 -60.99 49.53
CA ASN A 735 -15.41 -60.27 50.37
C ASN A 735 -16.78 -60.17 49.64
N ASP A 736 -17.88 -59.91 50.35
CA ASP A 736 -19.24 -59.84 49.77
C ASP A 736 -19.56 -58.50 49.03
N GLY A 737 -18.57 -57.61 48.87
CA GLY A 737 -18.74 -56.30 48.20
C GLY A 737 -18.10 -56.20 46.80
N ARG A 738 -18.61 -55.30 45.93
CA ARG A 738 -17.96 -54.91 44.65
C ARG A 738 -16.81 -53.91 44.88
N VAL A 739 -15.86 -54.25 45.75
CA VAL A 739 -14.69 -53.40 46.05
C VAL A 739 -13.40 -53.89 45.39
N SER A 740 -13.46 -55.01 44.64
CA SER A 740 -12.27 -55.69 44.13
C SER A 740 -11.40 -54.75 43.29
N LEU A 741 -11.88 -54.19 42.17
CA LEU A 741 -11.08 -53.27 41.34
C LEU A 741 -10.81 -51.88 41.94
N ILE A 742 -11.52 -51.48 43.00
CA ILE A 742 -11.48 -50.11 43.56
C ILE A 742 -10.58 -50.04 44.80
N LYS A 743 -10.63 -51.06 45.66
CA LYS A 743 -9.86 -51.13 46.92
C LYS A 743 -8.89 -52.31 46.97
N GLN A 744 -9.18 -53.43 46.29
CA GLN A 744 -8.37 -54.66 46.34
C GLN A 744 -7.51 -54.81 45.07
N ARG A 745 -6.28 -54.31 45.12
CA ARG A 745 -5.37 -54.21 43.95
C ARG A 745 -5.11 -55.52 43.17
N GLU A 746 -5.37 -56.69 43.76
CA GLU A 746 -4.95 -58.00 43.23
C GLU A 746 -5.92 -58.67 42.25
N SER A 747 -7.09 -58.09 41.99
CA SER A 747 -8.13 -58.75 41.18
C SER A 747 -8.06 -58.46 39.67
N THR A 748 -6.90 -58.14 39.10
CA THR A 748 -6.72 -57.90 37.65
C THR A 748 -5.89 -59.02 36.99
N LEU A 749 -6.36 -59.59 35.88
CA LEU A 749 -5.65 -60.61 35.07
C LEU A 749 -4.86 -60.05 33.88
N GLY A 750 -4.92 -58.74 33.64
CA GLY A 750 -4.26 -58.10 32.51
C GLY A 750 -2.75 -58.04 32.64
N ILE A 751 -2.08 -57.61 31.56
CA ILE A 751 -0.62 -57.46 31.49
C ILE A 751 -0.06 -56.41 32.48
N MET A 752 -0.91 -55.52 33.00
CA MET A 752 -0.57 -54.49 33.98
C MET A 752 -1.76 -54.18 34.89
N TYR A 753 -1.51 -53.48 36.00
CA TYR A 753 -2.56 -52.97 36.88
C TYR A 753 -3.24 -51.73 36.29
N ARG A 754 -4.51 -51.52 36.67
CA ARG A 754 -5.32 -50.38 36.20
C ARG A 754 -4.65 -49.01 36.43
N TYR A 755 -4.10 -48.76 37.62
CA TYR A 755 -3.49 -47.47 37.97
C TYR A 755 -2.14 -47.19 37.25
N VAL A 756 -1.57 -48.19 36.59
CA VAL A 756 -0.35 -48.04 35.77
C VAL A 756 -0.72 -47.60 34.35
N LEU A 757 -1.97 -47.85 33.94
CA LEU A 757 -2.53 -47.42 32.65
C LEU A 757 -3.24 -46.06 32.76
N GLU A 758 -3.92 -45.81 33.88
CA GLU A 758 -4.49 -44.49 34.25
C GLU A 758 -3.40 -43.48 34.58
#